data_AF-A0A4R9QHM5-F1
#
_entry.id   AF-A0A4R9QHM5-F1
#
_cell.length_a   1.000
_cell.length_b   1.000
_cell.length_c   1.000
_cell.angle_alpha   90.00
_cell.angle_beta   90.00
_cell.angle_gamma   90.00
#
_symmetry.space_group_name_H-M   'P 1'
#
loop_
_entity.id
_entity.type
_entity.pdbx_description
1 polymer ?
#
loop_
_entity_poly.entity_id
_entity_poly.type
_entity_poly.pdbx_seq_one_letter_code
_entity_poly.pdbx_strand_id
1 'polypeptide(L)'
;MAVESKLRKPLRPDGHRRICVVTRAIRRDVDFDDAMAPCELARLFAENGDDVTLLWVAGREAPSTDEVAALRAEFEAASVKLDVLDRSDQLLPALATPESQSAALLHYLERSNHDLVYAPLEGGTAYYTLLAAETAAFAAPAIAVFASAPEEWVHEADKAFMGSTESIAIAHMERYCAEMADRTICASAALRKWMLSKGWKARKAAVVPMLPLSADAGQATAQPAPESDDGKELVVFQTAHFRDGLTLLCDALDILAPSAPENLSLTVFAPFGKIMGEHSGGLLLRRAEKWPLKLKFLPAANLTAKLDYVERRSALAIIPSLAASTGAAVAACIAAGLPFVATNAGANAEAWNAEARQPKLTAPEAGQLARTVLAALDKPPRPRRIDVFGRCRLAWLDTRDTSPSARRRRGSALTSPLVSIVMAHRNRPSFLKQAIAAIEAQTYERLELVLVDDGSDQDEARRLLDALEPTFRQRGWKILRRPHKHLGATRNAGVRAARGALILFADDDNALFPEAVDHFVRAMAASGADICTAFQLIFYEDFVPSDRTDGLIQYLPLGGPDALGLIHNVYGDANAMVRREVFSQIGFLIEEPGYAMHDWEFFARASLAGLKIRPIPKPLYWYRSKSNGMFRTSNWYDNRRPIVEAFRSGRFDGAEQVYQLAIAQNTARPEIESARENLRYTPAYRRYLELCDLEPNSNAAIETLAAIAASAGRPDTAASLLERDVAKADQDPAGRADGSYTLTYQALRNARLLTQRISDLPLLLVAPDDGGIFLRPHVEGPVVASLDHQFLPFFRGIEATVEVAHADAPAIDFALALVRPDQIIDWHQDIATQTIAFSGWATVRDKFARHRLKVALRARRRIPLSVIVAVRFAGTPNGFPTNAFFRKLTLFND
;
A
#
# COMPACT_ATOMS: atom_id res chain seq x y z
N MET A 1 13.37 19.06 -13.80
CA MET A 1 14.25 18.66 -14.93
C MET A 1 13.38 18.11 -16.04
N ALA A 2 13.53 18.60 -17.28
CA ALA A 2 13.02 17.87 -18.44
C ALA A 2 13.83 16.57 -18.51
N VAL A 3 13.21 15.44 -18.19
CA VAL A 3 13.80 14.13 -18.49
C VAL A 3 13.77 14.02 -20.01
N GLU A 4 14.86 14.43 -20.66
CA GLU A 4 15.18 13.97 -22.01
C GLU A 4 15.12 12.45 -21.94
N SER A 5 14.10 11.84 -22.55
CA SER A 5 13.99 10.40 -22.60
C SER A 5 15.26 9.91 -23.29
N LYS A 6 16.16 9.26 -22.54
CA LYS A 6 17.32 8.61 -23.13
C LYS A 6 16.81 7.72 -24.26
N LEU A 7 17.19 8.06 -25.49
CA LEU A 7 16.85 7.27 -26.67
C LEU A 7 17.19 5.81 -26.35
N ARG A 8 16.17 4.94 -26.45
CA ARG A 8 16.33 3.53 -26.11
C ARG A 8 17.43 2.93 -26.98
N LYS A 9 18.41 2.30 -26.34
CA LYS A 9 19.43 1.54 -27.07
C LYS A 9 18.73 0.39 -27.82
N PRO A 10 19.10 0.13 -29.09
CA PRO A 10 18.53 -0.97 -29.86
C PRO A 10 18.70 -2.32 -29.15
N LEU A 11 17.84 -3.28 -29.51
CA LEU A 11 17.92 -4.67 -29.03
C LEU A 11 19.33 -5.22 -29.25
N ARG A 12 19.81 -6.06 -28.32
CA ARG A 12 21.13 -6.68 -28.47
C ARG A 12 21.12 -7.61 -29.70
N PRO A 13 22.21 -7.69 -30.49
CA PRO A 13 22.27 -8.48 -31.72
C PRO A 13 22.11 -10.00 -31.54
N ASP A 14 22.19 -10.48 -30.30
CA ASP A 14 22.22 -11.89 -29.87
C ASP A 14 20.84 -12.45 -29.47
N GLY A 15 19.79 -11.61 -29.44
CA GLY A 15 18.43 -12.00 -29.03
C GLY A 15 18.16 -11.92 -27.52
N HIS A 16 19.15 -11.55 -26.70
CA HIS A 16 19.00 -11.36 -25.26
C HIS A 16 18.32 -10.02 -24.91
N ARG A 17 17.44 -10.01 -23.91
CA ARG A 17 16.66 -8.84 -23.49
C ARG A 17 17.12 -8.29 -22.15
N ARG A 18 16.91 -6.99 -21.94
CA ARG A 18 16.97 -6.37 -20.60
C ARG A 18 15.61 -6.52 -19.95
N ILE A 19 15.50 -7.41 -18.97
CA ILE A 19 14.25 -7.75 -18.31
C ILE A 19 14.24 -7.16 -16.90
N CYS A 20 13.19 -6.42 -16.56
CA CYS A 20 12.91 -6.05 -15.18
C CYS A 20 11.79 -6.95 -14.65
N VAL A 21 12.07 -7.69 -13.57
CA VAL A 21 11.04 -8.44 -12.83
C VAL A 21 10.75 -7.67 -11.55
N VAL A 22 9.51 -7.24 -11.38
CA VAL A 22 9.07 -6.48 -10.21
C VAL A 22 8.58 -7.43 -9.14
N THR A 23 8.91 -7.14 -7.89
CA THR A 23 8.33 -7.80 -6.72
C THR A 23 7.93 -6.79 -5.66
N ARG A 24 6.87 -7.11 -4.90
CA ARG A 24 6.40 -6.31 -3.75
C ARG A 24 7.05 -6.75 -2.44
N ALA A 25 7.62 -7.96 -2.41
CA ALA A 25 8.26 -8.53 -1.24
C ALA A 25 9.32 -9.55 -1.65
N ILE A 26 10.37 -9.66 -0.84
CA ILE A 26 11.35 -10.75 -0.90
C ILE A 26 11.32 -11.39 0.48
N ARG A 27 10.46 -12.39 0.69
CA ARG A 27 10.35 -13.11 1.97
C ARG A 27 11.07 -14.44 1.87
N ARG A 28 11.93 -14.75 2.85
CA ARG A 28 12.60 -16.06 2.97
C ARG A 28 11.79 -17.09 3.78
N ASP A 29 10.81 -16.65 4.59
CA ASP A 29 10.46 -17.45 5.79
C ASP A 29 9.01 -17.94 5.91
N VAL A 30 8.03 -17.53 5.09
CA VAL A 30 6.63 -17.92 5.36
C VAL A 30 5.78 -18.08 4.11
N ASP A 31 5.26 -19.30 3.96
CA ASP A 31 4.18 -19.80 3.10
C ASP A 31 4.11 -19.33 1.64
N PHE A 32 3.31 -20.05 0.83
CA PHE A 32 3.12 -19.71 -0.58
C PHE A 32 2.30 -18.42 -0.73
N ASP A 33 2.94 -17.28 -0.48
CA ASP A 33 2.43 -15.95 -0.84
C ASP A 33 3.31 -15.36 -1.96
N ASP A 34 2.70 -14.49 -2.76
CA ASP A 34 3.10 -13.94 -4.08
C ASP A 34 4.57 -13.51 -4.30
N ALA A 35 5.40 -13.52 -3.24
CA ALA A 35 6.79 -13.09 -3.21
C ALA A 35 7.82 -14.06 -3.82
N MET A 36 7.57 -15.39 -3.79
CA MET A 36 8.58 -16.38 -4.25
C MET A 36 8.66 -16.54 -5.77
N ALA A 37 7.53 -16.40 -6.47
CA ALA A 37 7.49 -16.58 -7.93
C ALA A 37 8.29 -15.52 -8.70
N PRO A 38 8.26 -14.22 -8.37
CA PRO A 38 9.08 -13.20 -9.04
C PRO A 38 10.60 -13.45 -8.91
N CYS A 39 11.07 -13.89 -7.74
CA CYS A 39 12.50 -14.18 -7.50
C CYS A 39 12.98 -15.34 -8.37
N GLU A 40 12.23 -16.44 -8.39
CA GLU A 40 12.54 -17.60 -9.24
C GLU A 40 12.43 -17.28 -10.72
N LEU A 41 11.49 -16.42 -11.11
CA LEU A 41 11.35 -15.95 -12.49
C LEU A 41 12.56 -15.11 -12.93
N ALA A 42 13.07 -14.24 -12.06
CA ALA A 42 14.28 -13.47 -12.33
C ALA A 42 15.50 -14.38 -12.56
N ARG A 43 15.67 -15.39 -11.70
CA ARG A 43 16.73 -16.42 -11.85
C ARG A 43 16.58 -17.19 -13.15
N LEU A 44 15.37 -17.66 -13.47
CA LEU A 44 15.10 -18.40 -14.70
C LEU A 44 15.52 -17.60 -15.95
N PHE A 45 15.21 -16.31 -16.00
CA PHE A 45 15.59 -15.47 -17.15
C PHE A 45 17.10 -15.22 -17.21
N ALA A 46 17.77 -15.00 -16.07
CA ALA A 46 19.22 -14.82 -16.01
C ALA A 46 19.97 -16.10 -16.45
N GLU A 47 19.51 -17.27 -15.99
CA GLU A 47 20.02 -18.59 -16.41
C GLU A 47 19.92 -18.81 -17.94
N ASN A 48 19.00 -18.10 -18.61
CA ASN A 48 18.79 -18.16 -20.06
C ASN A 48 19.41 -16.97 -20.81
N GLY A 49 20.37 -16.28 -20.19
CA GLY A 49 21.24 -15.26 -20.79
C GLY A 49 20.66 -13.85 -20.87
N ASP A 50 19.48 -13.60 -20.29
CA ASP A 50 18.91 -12.25 -20.25
C ASP A 50 19.63 -11.36 -19.20
N ASP A 51 19.62 -10.05 -19.45
CA ASP A 51 20.15 -9.03 -18.52
C ASP A 51 19.02 -8.66 -17.54
N VAL A 52 19.01 -9.28 -16.37
CA VAL A 52 17.86 -9.26 -15.45
C VAL A 52 18.08 -8.33 -14.26
N THR A 53 17.13 -7.43 -14.05
CA THR A 53 16.97 -6.69 -12.80
C THR A 53 15.74 -7.18 -12.04
N LEU A 54 15.93 -7.68 -10.83
CA LEU A 54 14.86 -7.86 -9.84
C LEU A 54 14.65 -6.51 -9.12
N LEU A 55 13.50 -5.89 -9.33
CA LEU A 55 13.14 -4.63 -8.70
C LEU A 55 12.16 -4.89 -7.54
N TRP A 56 12.62 -4.67 -6.31
CA TRP A 56 11.77 -4.71 -5.13
C TRP A 56 11.16 -3.33 -4.87
N VAL A 57 9.87 -3.19 -5.11
CA VAL A 57 9.10 -2.01 -4.69
C VAL A 57 8.65 -2.24 -3.25
N ALA A 58 9.43 -1.70 -2.31
CA ALA A 58 9.16 -1.88 -0.90
C ALA A 58 7.93 -1.05 -0.50
N GLY A 59 7.07 -1.65 0.33
CA GLY A 59 5.87 -1.01 0.84
C GLY A 59 6.16 -0.14 2.06
N ARG A 60 5.30 -0.20 3.09
CA ARG A 60 5.50 0.51 4.36
C ARG A 60 6.68 -0.01 5.17
N GLU A 61 7.08 -1.24 4.95
CA GLU A 61 8.18 -1.91 5.64
C GLU A 61 9.42 -1.84 4.75
N ALA A 62 10.24 -0.81 4.96
CA ALA A 62 11.53 -0.70 4.28
C ALA A 62 12.50 -1.74 4.88
N PRO A 63 13.16 -2.56 4.04
CA PRO A 63 14.15 -3.52 4.53
C PRO A 63 15.33 -2.81 5.19
N SER A 64 15.97 -3.50 6.13
CA SER A 64 17.22 -2.99 6.72
C SER A 64 18.36 -2.96 5.70
N THR A 65 19.34 -2.07 5.89
CA THR A 65 20.51 -1.99 4.99
C THR A 65 21.24 -3.33 4.89
N ASP A 66 21.37 -4.05 6.00
CA ASP A 66 22.06 -5.33 6.07
C ASP A 66 21.31 -6.44 5.33
N GLU A 67 19.98 -6.46 5.46
CA GLU A 67 19.11 -7.37 4.70
C GLU A 67 19.22 -7.12 3.20
N VAL A 68 19.20 -5.86 2.76
CA VAL A 68 19.38 -5.50 1.35
C VAL A 68 20.76 -5.92 0.84
N ALA A 69 21.82 -5.72 1.64
CA ALA A 69 23.17 -6.12 1.25
C ALA A 69 23.30 -7.65 1.10
N ALA A 70 22.73 -8.41 2.03
CA ALA A 70 22.71 -9.87 1.97
C ALA A 70 21.92 -10.39 0.75
N LEU A 71 20.76 -9.80 0.47
CA LEU A 71 19.95 -10.15 -0.70
C LEU A 71 20.65 -9.77 -2.01
N ARG A 72 21.34 -8.62 -2.07
CA ARG A 72 22.12 -8.23 -3.25
C ARG A 72 23.20 -9.27 -3.57
N ALA A 73 23.96 -9.70 -2.57
CA ALA A 73 24.99 -10.73 -2.75
C ALA A 73 24.40 -12.07 -3.25
N GLU A 74 23.24 -12.47 -2.72
CA GLU A 74 22.54 -13.70 -3.15
C GLU A 74 22.12 -13.62 -4.62
N PHE A 75 21.48 -12.53 -5.04
CA PHE A 75 20.99 -12.39 -6.42
C PHE A 75 22.13 -12.14 -7.42
N GLU A 76 23.18 -11.43 -7.02
CA GLU A 76 24.38 -11.25 -7.85
C GLU A 76 25.07 -12.59 -8.14
N ALA A 77 25.10 -13.51 -7.17
CA ALA A 77 25.60 -14.88 -7.40
C ALA A 77 24.77 -15.65 -8.45
N ALA A 78 23.48 -15.31 -8.60
CA ALA A 78 22.59 -15.84 -9.64
C ALA A 78 22.58 -14.99 -10.93
N SER A 79 23.53 -14.05 -11.09
CA SER A 79 23.58 -13.09 -12.22
C SER A 79 22.32 -12.21 -12.36
N VAL A 80 21.63 -11.95 -11.25
CA VAL A 80 20.45 -11.07 -11.18
C VAL A 80 20.84 -9.80 -10.43
N LYS A 81 20.59 -8.63 -11.02
CA LYS A 81 20.75 -7.36 -10.33
C LYS A 81 19.56 -7.11 -9.41
N LEU A 82 19.78 -6.87 -8.11
CA LEU A 82 18.72 -6.42 -7.21
C LEU A 82 18.69 -4.89 -7.10
N ASP A 83 17.56 -4.26 -7.39
CA ASP A 83 17.29 -2.85 -7.06
C ASP A 83 16.16 -2.78 -6.03
N VAL A 84 16.26 -1.87 -5.05
CA VAL A 84 15.25 -1.68 -4.00
C VAL A 84 14.73 -0.27 -4.08
N LEU A 85 13.41 -0.14 -4.14
CA LEU A 85 12.68 1.10 -4.23
C LEU A 85 11.80 1.24 -2.99
N ASP A 86 12.39 1.81 -1.94
CA ASP A 86 11.70 2.20 -0.69
C ASP A 86 10.85 3.46 -0.92
N ARG A 87 11.39 4.43 -1.67
CA ARG A 87 10.74 5.72 -1.91
C ARG A 87 11.09 6.29 -3.27
N SER A 88 10.20 7.14 -3.79
CA SER A 88 10.47 8.01 -4.93
C SER A 88 10.86 9.40 -4.44
N ASP A 89 11.94 9.97 -4.98
CA ASP A 89 12.42 11.33 -4.72
C ASP A 89 11.40 12.43 -5.09
N GLN A 90 10.51 12.14 -6.04
CA GLN A 90 9.45 13.06 -6.47
C GLN A 90 8.15 12.96 -5.66
N LEU A 91 7.99 11.97 -4.78
CA LEU A 91 6.76 11.78 -4.01
C LEU A 91 6.91 12.37 -2.61
N LEU A 92 5.81 12.86 -2.04
CA LEU A 92 5.79 13.26 -0.64
C LEU A 92 6.18 12.05 0.24
N PRO A 93 7.19 12.16 1.13
CA PRO A 93 7.73 11.01 1.88
C PRO A 93 6.72 10.24 2.73
N ALA A 94 5.62 10.88 3.14
CA ALA A 94 4.58 10.25 3.94
C ALA A 94 3.58 9.39 3.13
N LEU A 95 3.67 9.39 1.79
CA LEU A 95 2.77 8.61 0.94
C LEU A 95 3.15 7.13 0.91
N ALA A 96 2.39 6.32 1.64
CA ALA A 96 2.52 4.86 1.63
C ALA A 96 1.19 4.20 1.26
N THR A 97 0.79 4.39 0.00
CA THR A 97 -0.45 3.87 -0.58
C THR A 97 -0.13 3.02 -1.82
N PRO A 98 -1.05 2.19 -2.32
CA PRO A 98 -0.85 1.43 -3.56
C PRO A 98 -0.53 2.34 -4.76
N GLU A 99 -1.15 3.51 -4.81
CA GLU A 99 -0.91 4.54 -5.83
C GLU A 99 0.55 5.02 -5.78
N SER A 100 1.09 5.27 -4.58
CA SER A 100 2.47 5.74 -4.44
C SER A 100 3.49 4.67 -4.85
N GLN A 101 3.23 3.39 -4.56
CA GLN A 101 4.04 2.27 -5.04
C GLN A 101 4.02 2.17 -6.58
N SER A 102 2.85 2.32 -7.19
CA SER A 102 2.74 2.29 -8.65
C SER A 102 3.43 3.49 -9.31
N ALA A 103 3.31 4.68 -8.72
CA ALA A 103 3.98 5.89 -9.21
C ALA A 103 5.51 5.78 -9.07
N ALA A 104 5.99 5.16 -7.98
CA ALA A 104 7.40 4.91 -7.79
C ALA A 104 7.96 3.99 -8.90
N LEU A 105 7.25 2.91 -9.27
CA LEU A 105 7.64 2.06 -10.40
C LEU A 105 7.73 2.87 -11.71
N LEU A 106 6.74 3.71 -12.01
CA LEU A 106 6.79 4.61 -13.18
C LEU A 106 8.07 5.46 -13.16
N HIS A 107 8.35 6.16 -12.07
CA HIS A 107 9.52 7.04 -11.97
C HIS A 107 10.85 6.28 -12.12
N TYR A 108 10.94 5.06 -11.59
CA TYR A 108 12.09 4.19 -11.81
C TYR A 108 12.23 3.82 -13.30
N LEU A 109 11.14 3.44 -13.95
CA LEU A 109 11.14 3.05 -15.36
C LEU A 109 11.46 4.20 -16.31
N GLU A 110 11.08 5.43 -15.99
CA GLU A 110 11.45 6.64 -16.76
C GLU A 110 12.96 6.90 -16.81
N ARG A 111 13.71 6.42 -15.80
CA ARG A 111 15.16 6.63 -15.66
C ARG A 111 15.98 5.40 -16.04
N SER A 112 15.33 4.26 -16.26
CA SER A 112 15.97 2.99 -16.60
C SER A 112 15.76 2.63 -18.07
N ASN A 113 16.41 1.56 -18.52
CA ASN A 113 16.38 1.15 -19.92
C ASN A 113 16.18 -0.36 -19.98
N HIS A 114 14.92 -0.78 -19.93
CA HIS A 114 14.48 -2.16 -20.01
C HIS A 114 13.70 -2.40 -21.31
N ASP A 115 13.78 -3.60 -21.86
CA ASP A 115 13.04 -4.00 -23.06
C ASP A 115 11.67 -4.57 -22.71
N LEU A 116 11.60 -5.30 -21.59
CA LEU A 116 10.42 -6.00 -21.09
C LEU A 116 10.35 -5.91 -19.56
N VAL A 117 9.16 -5.65 -19.04
CA VAL A 117 8.88 -5.60 -17.60
C VAL A 117 7.86 -6.67 -17.26
N TYR A 118 8.15 -7.50 -16.26
CA TYR A 118 7.19 -8.39 -15.62
C TYR A 118 6.79 -7.80 -14.28
N ALA A 119 5.50 -7.54 -14.07
CA ALA A 119 5.00 -7.04 -12.80
C ALA A 119 3.89 -7.93 -12.24
N PRO A 120 3.80 -8.11 -10.91
CA PRO A 120 2.64 -8.73 -10.32
C PRO A 120 1.41 -7.89 -10.66
N LEU A 121 0.30 -8.57 -10.93
CA LEU A 121 -0.97 -7.90 -11.06
C LEU A 121 -1.37 -7.33 -9.71
N GLU A 122 -1.17 -8.13 -8.67
CA GLU A 122 -1.55 -7.91 -7.27
C GLU A 122 -1.06 -6.56 -6.76
N GLY A 123 -1.96 -5.74 -6.23
CA GLY A 123 -1.65 -4.37 -5.79
C GLY A 123 -1.59 -3.35 -6.91
N GLY A 124 -1.80 -3.74 -8.16
CA GLY A 124 -1.85 -2.83 -9.30
C GLY A 124 -0.52 -2.13 -9.59
N THR A 125 0.62 -2.75 -9.32
CA THR A 125 1.94 -2.08 -9.31
C THR A 125 2.26 -1.37 -10.64
N ALA A 126 1.86 -1.93 -11.79
CA ALA A 126 2.10 -1.33 -13.10
C ALA A 126 1.08 -0.26 -13.54
N TYR A 127 0.11 0.11 -12.68
CA TYR A 127 -1.03 0.96 -13.03
C TYR A 127 -0.63 2.28 -13.68
N TYR A 128 0.17 3.10 -12.99
CA TYR A 128 0.58 4.39 -13.52
C TYR A 128 1.54 4.28 -14.70
N THR A 129 2.33 3.20 -14.80
CA THR A 129 3.16 2.96 -15.98
C THR A 129 2.30 2.69 -17.22
N LEU A 130 1.23 1.88 -17.07
CA LEU A 130 0.28 1.60 -18.16
C LEU A 130 -0.58 2.82 -18.49
N LEU A 131 -0.97 3.61 -17.50
CA LEU A 131 -1.70 4.87 -17.70
C LEU A 131 -0.82 5.92 -18.40
N ALA A 132 0.45 6.05 -18.02
CA ALA A 132 1.42 6.93 -18.67
C ALA A 132 1.61 6.57 -20.14
N ALA A 133 1.56 5.27 -20.43
CA ALA A 133 1.61 4.79 -21.79
C ALA A 133 0.33 5.05 -22.59
N GLU A 134 -0.85 4.83 -22.01
CA GLU A 134 -2.14 5.14 -22.66
C GLU A 134 -2.24 6.65 -22.98
N THR A 135 -1.74 7.50 -22.09
CA THR A 135 -1.78 8.97 -22.23
C THR A 135 -0.58 9.54 -23.00
N ALA A 136 0.29 8.70 -23.56
CA ALA A 136 1.52 9.12 -24.24
C ALA A 136 2.45 10.03 -23.39
N ALA A 137 2.33 9.99 -22.06
CA ALA A 137 3.21 10.68 -21.12
C ALA A 137 4.57 9.98 -21.02
N PHE A 138 4.59 8.66 -21.18
CA PHE A 138 5.79 7.83 -21.17
C PHE A 138 5.71 6.76 -22.26
N ALA A 139 6.74 6.69 -23.10
CA ALA A 139 6.94 5.54 -23.96
C ALA A 139 7.44 4.37 -23.11
N ALA A 140 6.53 3.66 -22.43
CA ALA A 140 6.88 2.54 -21.53
C ALA A 140 7.31 1.28 -22.30
N PRO A 141 8.17 0.40 -21.74
CA PRO A 141 8.57 -0.85 -22.39
C PRO A 141 7.38 -1.79 -22.59
N ALA A 142 7.62 -2.98 -23.17
CA ALA A 142 6.60 -4.01 -23.13
C ALA A 142 6.33 -4.37 -21.66
N ILE A 143 5.07 -4.44 -21.26
CA ILE A 143 4.69 -4.77 -19.88
C ILE A 143 3.85 -6.04 -19.88
N ALA A 144 4.37 -7.09 -19.25
CA ALA A 144 3.65 -8.30 -18.92
C ALA A 144 3.22 -8.25 -17.45
N VAL A 145 1.94 -8.50 -17.18
CA VAL A 145 1.43 -8.65 -15.82
C VAL A 145 1.05 -10.10 -15.54
N PHE A 146 1.37 -10.60 -14.36
CA PHE A 146 1.02 -11.95 -13.95
C PHE A 146 0.11 -11.94 -12.72
N ALA A 147 -0.97 -12.72 -12.76
CA ALA A 147 -2.01 -12.75 -11.75
C ALA A 147 -2.05 -14.12 -11.08
N SER A 148 -1.91 -14.14 -9.75
CA SER A 148 -2.05 -15.29 -8.86
C SER A 148 -3.31 -15.22 -8.02
N ALA A 149 -3.66 -14.07 -7.45
CA ALA A 149 -4.80 -13.90 -6.56
C ALA A 149 -5.21 -12.41 -6.47
N PRO A 150 -5.91 -11.86 -7.48
CA PRO A 150 -6.41 -10.49 -7.45
C PRO A 150 -7.25 -10.20 -6.20
N GLU A 151 -7.25 -8.95 -5.74
CA GLU A 151 -7.89 -8.50 -4.50
C GLU A 151 -9.38 -8.86 -4.43
N GLU A 152 -10.12 -8.65 -5.53
CA GLU A 152 -11.54 -9.01 -5.61
C GLU A 152 -11.75 -10.54 -5.55
N TRP A 153 -10.84 -11.33 -6.14
CA TRP A 153 -10.90 -12.80 -6.08
C TRP A 153 -10.67 -13.30 -4.66
N VAL A 154 -9.68 -12.73 -3.96
CA VAL A 154 -9.34 -13.06 -2.57
C VAL A 154 -10.56 -12.90 -1.65
N HIS A 155 -11.22 -11.74 -1.73
CA HIS A 155 -12.40 -11.45 -0.90
C HIS A 155 -13.56 -12.41 -1.18
N GLU A 156 -13.84 -12.72 -2.45
CA GLU A 156 -14.89 -13.68 -2.81
C GLU A 156 -14.60 -15.12 -2.40
N ALA A 157 -13.34 -15.53 -2.53
CA ALA A 157 -12.86 -16.84 -2.13
C ALA A 157 -12.97 -17.02 -0.61
N ASP A 158 -12.63 -15.98 0.15
CA ASP A 158 -12.71 -15.97 1.62
C ASP A 158 -14.09 -15.63 2.18
N LYS A 159 -15.08 -15.34 1.33
CA LYS A 159 -16.42 -14.89 1.73
C LYS A 159 -16.36 -13.64 2.62
N ALA A 160 -15.40 -12.76 2.33
CA ALA A 160 -15.19 -11.49 3.01
C ALA A 160 -15.60 -10.31 2.12
N PHE A 161 -16.01 -9.21 2.75
CA PHE A 161 -16.29 -7.96 2.06
C PHE A 161 -15.03 -7.09 1.97
N MET A 162 -14.86 -6.34 0.88
CA MET A 162 -13.80 -5.31 0.80
C MET A 162 -14.10 -4.19 1.81
N GLY A 163 -13.40 -4.22 2.95
CA GLY A 163 -13.66 -3.34 4.09
C GLY A 163 -12.87 -2.04 4.11
N SER A 164 -11.99 -1.80 3.12
CA SER A 164 -11.14 -0.62 3.05
C SER A 164 -11.20 0.07 1.70
N THR A 165 -10.98 1.39 1.68
CA THR A 165 -10.84 2.14 0.43
C THR A 165 -9.60 1.72 -0.36
N GLU A 166 -8.57 1.23 0.34
CA GLU A 166 -7.33 0.72 -0.25
C GLU A 166 -7.58 -0.55 -1.07
N SER A 167 -8.35 -1.51 -0.54
CA SER A 167 -8.74 -2.74 -1.27
C SER A 167 -9.51 -2.41 -2.56
N ILE A 168 -10.43 -1.44 -2.51
CA ILE A 168 -11.18 -1.02 -3.71
C ILE A 168 -10.25 -0.34 -4.72
N ALA A 169 -9.30 0.48 -4.26
CA ALA A 169 -8.31 1.10 -5.14
C ALA A 169 -7.44 0.03 -5.83
N ILE A 170 -6.95 -0.95 -5.07
CA ILE A 170 -6.18 -2.08 -5.58
C ILE A 170 -6.99 -2.85 -6.63
N ALA A 171 -8.22 -3.25 -6.32
CA ALA A 171 -9.06 -4.01 -7.25
C ALA A 171 -9.30 -3.23 -8.57
N HIS A 172 -9.48 -1.91 -8.50
CA HIS A 172 -9.58 -1.06 -9.69
C HIS A 172 -8.28 -1.04 -10.51
N MET A 173 -7.15 -0.82 -9.83
CA MET A 173 -5.83 -0.77 -10.47
C MET A 173 -5.46 -2.11 -11.11
N GLU A 174 -5.72 -3.23 -10.44
CA GLU A 174 -5.52 -4.59 -10.93
C GLU A 174 -6.32 -4.84 -12.20
N ARG A 175 -7.63 -4.55 -12.18
CA ARG A 175 -8.47 -4.71 -13.37
C ARG A 175 -7.92 -3.90 -14.54
N TYR A 176 -7.56 -2.63 -14.32
CA TYR A 176 -6.99 -1.79 -15.36
C TYR A 176 -5.68 -2.38 -15.91
N CYS A 177 -4.78 -2.82 -15.04
CA CYS A 177 -3.54 -3.47 -15.43
C CYS A 177 -3.78 -4.71 -16.30
N ALA A 178 -4.68 -5.60 -15.88
CA ALA A 178 -5.02 -6.81 -16.62
C ALA A 178 -5.62 -6.53 -18.01
N GLU A 179 -6.35 -5.43 -18.15
CA GLU A 179 -6.99 -5.04 -19.42
C GLU A 179 -6.06 -4.27 -20.39
N MET A 180 -5.01 -3.64 -19.85
CA MET A 180 -4.15 -2.68 -20.59
C MET A 180 -2.71 -3.17 -20.81
N ALA A 181 -2.24 -4.16 -20.04
CA ALA A 181 -0.92 -4.75 -20.23
C ALA A 181 -0.74 -5.31 -21.65
N ASP A 182 0.51 -5.34 -22.11
CA ASP A 182 0.85 -5.90 -23.42
C ASP A 182 0.69 -7.43 -23.44
N ARG A 183 0.90 -8.06 -22.28
CA ARG A 183 0.52 -9.45 -22.02
C ARG A 183 0.00 -9.60 -20.60
N THR A 184 -1.10 -10.34 -20.45
CA THR A 184 -1.65 -10.74 -19.16
C THR A 184 -1.46 -12.24 -19.03
N ILE A 185 -0.93 -12.68 -17.89
CA ILE A 185 -0.65 -14.08 -17.57
C ILE A 185 -1.46 -14.42 -16.33
N CYS A 186 -2.27 -15.47 -16.38
CA CYS A 186 -3.04 -15.96 -15.25
C CYS A 186 -2.41 -17.26 -14.74
N ALA A 187 -2.35 -17.43 -13.42
CA ALA A 187 -1.85 -18.64 -12.77
C ALA A 187 -2.63 -19.91 -13.16
N SER A 188 -3.90 -19.77 -13.53
CA SER A 188 -4.78 -20.87 -13.90
C SER A 188 -5.86 -20.44 -14.89
N ALA A 189 -6.46 -21.42 -15.58
CA ALA A 189 -7.62 -21.20 -16.42
C ALA A 189 -8.87 -20.87 -15.58
N ALA A 190 -8.96 -21.36 -14.35
CA ALA A 190 -10.01 -21.08 -13.38
C ALA A 190 -10.00 -19.60 -12.98
N LEU A 191 -8.82 -19.06 -12.66
CA LEU A 191 -8.67 -17.63 -12.38
C LEU A 191 -9.03 -16.80 -13.61
N ARG A 192 -8.54 -17.17 -14.80
CA ARG A 192 -8.92 -16.50 -16.05
C ARG A 192 -10.44 -16.54 -16.30
N LYS A 193 -11.08 -17.69 -16.06
CA LYS A 193 -12.54 -17.85 -16.19
C LYS A 193 -13.28 -16.95 -15.20
N TRP A 194 -12.81 -16.86 -13.96
CA TRP A 194 -13.34 -15.94 -12.96
C TRP A 194 -13.22 -14.47 -13.42
N MET A 195 -12.04 -14.02 -13.86
CA MET A 195 -11.83 -12.65 -14.36
C MET A 195 -12.81 -12.33 -15.52
N LEU A 196 -13.00 -13.28 -16.44
CA LEU A 196 -13.96 -13.13 -17.55
C LEU A 196 -15.41 -13.06 -17.06
N SER A 197 -15.77 -13.82 -16.03
CA SER A 197 -17.12 -13.78 -15.42
C SER A 197 -17.39 -12.44 -14.73
N LYS A 198 -16.36 -11.74 -14.27
CA LYS A 198 -16.41 -10.37 -13.74
C LYS A 198 -16.40 -9.28 -14.82
N GLY A 199 -16.43 -9.68 -16.10
CA GLY A 199 -16.44 -8.74 -17.22
C GLY A 199 -15.09 -8.08 -17.50
N TRP A 200 -13.98 -8.64 -16.99
CA TRP A 200 -12.65 -8.13 -17.30
C TRP A 200 -12.29 -8.43 -18.76
N LYS A 201 -11.64 -7.47 -19.44
CA LYS A 201 -11.24 -7.62 -20.86
C LYS A 201 -9.93 -8.41 -21.03
N ALA A 202 -9.84 -9.58 -20.41
CA ALA A 202 -8.65 -10.44 -20.35
C ALA A 202 -8.76 -11.73 -21.20
N ARG A 203 -9.57 -11.75 -22.27
CA ARG A 203 -9.81 -12.96 -23.09
C ARG A 203 -8.55 -13.59 -23.70
N LYS A 204 -7.53 -12.77 -23.96
CA LYS A 204 -6.24 -13.21 -24.51
C LYS A 204 -5.20 -13.53 -23.44
N ALA A 205 -5.56 -13.52 -22.16
CA ALA A 205 -4.63 -13.83 -21.10
C ALA A 205 -4.10 -15.27 -21.26
N ALA A 206 -2.78 -15.39 -21.23
CA ALA A 206 -2.09 -16.67 -21.21
C ALA A 206 -2.36 -17.37 -19.87
N VAL A 207 -2.35 -18.69 -19.85
CA VAL A 207 -2.43 -19.48 -18.61
C VAL A 207 -1.08 -20.11 -18.40
N VAL A 208 -0.37 -19.70 -17.36
CA VAL A 208 0.95 -20.22 -16.99
C VAL A 208 0.96 -20.45 -15.48
N PRO A 209 1.20 -21.68 -15.01
CA PRO A 209 1.21 -21.98 -13.58
C PRO A 209 2.20 -21.11 -12.79
N MET A 210 1.77 -20.62 -11.64
CA MET A 210 2.64 -19.95 -10.66
C MET A 210 3.20 -21.02 -9.72
N LEU A 211 4.19 -21.78 -10.19
CA LEU A 211 4.91 -22.78 -9.39
C LEU A 211 6.35 -22.29 -9.15
N PRO A 212 7.00 -22.69 -8.03
CA PRO A 212 8.43 -22.49 -7.88
C PRO A 212 9.17 -23.08 -9.09
N LEU A 213 10.15 -22.36 -9.66
CA LEU A 213 10.77 -22.74 -10.94
C LEU A 213 12.07 -23.54 -10.77
N SER A 214 12.54 -23.78 -9.55
CA SER A 214 13.72 -24.58 -9.23
C SER A 214 13.38 -25.95 -8.65
N ALA A 215 14.15 -26.97 -9.04
CA ALA A 215 14.08 -28.31 -8.45
C ALA A 215 14.72 -28.38 -7.05
N ASP A 216 15.70 -27.51 -6.80
CA ASP A 216 16.42 -27.37 -5.52
C ASP A 216 15.63 -26.62 -4.46
N ALA A 217 14.39 -26.20 -4.76
CA ALA A 217 13.46 -25.74 -3.75
C ALA A 217 13.39 -26.73 -2.56
N GLY A 218 13.68 -28.02 -2.80
CA GLY A 218 13.86 -29.16 -1.88
C GLY A 218 15.08 -29.20 -0.96
N GLN A 219 15.87 -28.13 -0.84
CA GLN A 219 17.00 -28.07 0.10
C GLN A 219 16.90 -26.86 1.03
N ALA A 220 15.85 -26.80 1.86
CA ALA A 220 15.87 -25.96 3.06
C ALA A 220 16.65 -26.67 4.17
N THR A 221 17.54 -25.94 4.87
CA THR A 221 18.30 -26.44 6.03
C THR A 221 17.39 -27.17 7.01
N ALA A 222 17.69 -28.45 7.21
CA ALA A 222 16.92 -29.35 8.06
C ALA A 222 16.81 -28.81 9.49
N GLN A 223 15.60 -28.46 9.92
CA GLN A 223 15.28 -28.54 11.35
C GLN A 223 15.25 -30.02 11.76
N PRO A 224 15.84 -30.41 12.91
CA PRO A 224 15.81 -31.78 13.36
C PRO A 224 14.36 -32.22 13.61
N ALA A 225 13.91 -33.25 12.90
CA ALA A 225 12.60 -33.84 13.13
C ALA A 225 12.66 -34.82 14.32
N PRO A 226 11.61 -34.89 15.17
CA PRO A 226 11.51 -35.92 16.18
C PRO A 226 11.38 -37.31 15.54
N GLU A 227 11.89 -38.31 16.26
CA GLU A 227 11.94 -39.73 15.88
C GLU A 227 10.59 -40.25 15.34
N SER A 228 10.67 -41.24 14.44
CA SER A 228 9.49 -41.86 13.82
C SER A 228 8.59 -42.47 14.89
N ASP A 229 7.40 -41.89 15.05
CA ASP A 229 6.29 -42.55 15.74
C ASP A 229 5.66 -43.51 14.73
N ASP A 230 5.44 -44.77 15.08
CA ASP A 230 4.84 -45.85 14.23
C ASP A 230 3.37 -45.57 13.81
N GLY A 231 2.90 -44.33 13.92
CA GLY A 231 1.52 -43.88 13.70
C GLY A 231 1.25 -43.28 12.32
N LYS A 232 -0.04 -43.18 11.96
CA LYS A 232 -0.48 -42.53 10.71
C LYS A 232 -0.56 -41.01 10.94
N GLU A 233 -0.02 -40.21 10.03
CA GLU A 233 0.04 -38.74 10.18
C GLU A 233 -0.61 -38.03 8.99
N LEU A 234 -1.51 -37.08 9.29
CA LEU A 234 -2.14 -36.17 8.33
C LEU A 234 -1.44 -34.81 8.43
N VAL A 235 -1.05 -34.22 7.30
CA VAL A 235 -0.39 -32.90 7.27
C VAL A 235 -1.21 -31.92 6.46
N VAL A 236 -1.65 -30.83 7.08
CA VAL A 236 -2.47 -29.80 6.42
C VAL A 236 -1.58 -28.68 5.88
N PHE A 237 -1.74 -28.35 4.61
CA PHE A 237 -0.85 -27.39 3.95
C PHE A 237 -1.21 -25.93 4.23
N GLN A 238 -2.49 -25.59 4.40
CA GLN A 238 -2.94 -24.20 4.57
C GLN A 238 -4.16 -24.14 5.51
N THR A 239 -4.19 -23.17 6.42
CA THR A 239 -5.26 -23.02 7.43
C THR A 239 -5.59 -21.58 7.80
N ALA A 240 -4.97 -20.59 7.17
CA ALA A 240 -5.06 -19.19 7.61
C ALA A 240 -6.35 -18.52 7.10
N HIS A 241 -6.86 -18.97 5.96
CA HIS A 241 -7.95 -18.31 5.25
C HIS A 241 -9.19 -19.20 5.16
N PHE A 242 -10.38 -18.59 5.01
CA PHE A 242 -11.62 -19.36 4.86
C PHE A 242 -11.56 -20.24 3.59
N ARG A 243 -11.00 -19.72 2.49
CA ARG A 243 -10.81 -20.44 1.23
C ARG A 243 -9.94 -21.70 1.36
N ASP A 244 -9.09 -21.80 2.38
CA ASP A 244 -8.21 -22.95 2.61
C ASP A 244 -9.02 -24.19 3.05
N GLY A 245 -10.27 -24.00 3.48
CA GLY A 245 -11.21 -25.08 3.79
C GLY A 245 -10.98 -25.72 5.16
N LEU A 246 -10.49 -24.96 6.13
CA LEU A 246 -10.30 -25.46 7.50
C LEU A 246 -11.60 -25.94 8.14
N THR A 247 -12.71 -25.21 7.92
CA THR A 247 -14.04 -25.61 8.41
C THR A 247 -14.51 -26.92 7.77
N LEU A 248 -14.32 -27.06 6.46
CA LEU A 248 -14.59 -28.31 5.73
C LEU A 248 -13.75 -29.48 6.27
N LEU A 249 -12.47 -29.26 6.57
CA LEU A 249 -11.60 -30.26 7.19
C LEU A 249 -12.11 -30.65 8.57
N CYS A 250 -12.43 -29.68 9.44
CA CYS A 250 -12.96 -29.95 10.77
C CYS A 250 -14.24 -30.82 10.68
N ASP A 251 -15.19 -30.45 9.83
CA ASP A 251 -16.42 -31.23 9.66
C ASP A 251 -16.14 -32.64 9.12
N ALA A 252 -15.16 -32.81 8.22
CA ALA A 252 -14.74 -34.13 7.75
C ALA A 252 -14.09 -34.96 8.87
N LEU A 253 -13.29 -34.33 9.75
CA LEU A 253 -12.67 -34.99 10.91
C LEU A 253 -13.71 -35.39 11.96
N ASP A 254 -14.76 -34.61 12.17
CA ASP A 254 -15.87 -34.99 13.05
C ASP A 254 -16.63 -36.22 12.54
N ILE A 255 -16.81 -36.34 11.23
CA ILE A 255 -17.38 -37.54 10.59
C ILE A 255 -16.43 -38.74 10.73
N LEU A 256 -15.12 -38.51 10.60
CA LEU A 256 -14.10 -39.56 10.64
C LEU A 256 -13.80 -40.05 12.07
N ALA A 257 -13.97 -39.20 13.08
CA ALA A 257 -13.59 -39.47 14.48
C ALA A 257 -14.06 -40.83 15.03
N PRO A 258 -15.32 -41.29 14.83
CA PRO A 258 -15.77 -42.58 15.33
C PRO A 258 -15.09 -43.80 14.68
N SER A 259 -14.43 -43.62 13.53
CA SER A 259 -13.77 -44.66 12.75
C SER A 259 -12.27 -44.38 12.56
N ALA A 260 -11.72 -43.43 13.30
CA ALA A 260 -10.33 -43.05 13.22
C ALA A 260 -9.43 -44.15 13.83
N PRO A 261 -8.27 -44.47 13.21
CA PRO A 261 -7.27 -45.34 13.83
C PRO A 261 -6.75 -44.77 15.15
N GLU A 262 -6.43 -45.62 16.14
CA GLU A 262 -5.99 -45.21 17.49
C GLU A 262 -4.71 -44.35 17.49
N ASN A 263 -3.78 -44.55 16.53
CA ASN A 263 -2.52 -43.81 16.44
C ASN A 263 -2.53 -42.74 15.33
N LEU A 264 -3.67 -42.10 15.08
CA LEU A 264 -3.78 -41.03 14.09
C LEU A 264 -3.29 -39.69 14.67
N SER A 265 -2.49 -38.97 13.90
CA SER A 265 -2.08 -37.60 14.21
C SER A 265 -2.43 -36.60 13.09
N LEU A 266 -2.70 -35.36 13.47
CA LEU A 266 -2.95 -34.23 12.59
C LEU A 266 -1.91 -33.15 12.87
N THR A 267 -1.16 -32.76 11.85
CA THR A 267 -0.13 -31.73 11.91
C THR A 267 -0.55 -30.54 11.06
N VAL A 268 -0.50 -29.35 11.66
CA VAL A 268 -0.88 -28.07 11.03
C VAL A 268 0.27 -27.07 11.21
N PHE A 269 0.65 -26.39 10.14
CA PHE A 269 1.65 -25.33 10.17
C PHE A 269 0.98 -23.96 10.37
N ALA A 270 1.62 -23.09 11.14
CA ALA A 270 1.31 -21.65 11.14
C ALA A 270 1.63 -21.03 9.74
N PRO A 271 1.22 -19.78 9.43
CA PRO A 271 0.47 -18.84 10.26
C PRO A 271 -1.00 -19.25 10.45
N PHE A 272 -1.60 -18.75 11.54
CA PHE A 272 -3.03 -18.82 11.79
C PHE A 272 -3.73 -17.56 11.28
N GLY A 273 -5.01 -17.65 10.92
CA GLY A 273 -5.85 -16.49 10.63
C GLY A 273 -7.14 -16.47 11.44
N LYS A 274 -8.04 -15.54 11.10
CA LYS A 274 -9.41 -15.47 11.65
C LYS A 274 -10.39 -16.02 10.63
N ILE A 275 -11.16 -17.03 11.04
CA ILE A 275 -12.17 -17.68 10.21
C ILE A 275 -13.50 -17.53 10.94
N MET A 276 -14.44 -16.79 10.33
CA MET A 276 -15.74 -16.47 10.92
C MET A 276 -15.62 -15.86 12.33
N GLY A 277 -14.68 -14.94 12.53
CA GLY A 277 -14.43 -14.28 13.82
C GLY A 277 -13.64 -15.11 14.86
N GLU A 278 -13.42 -16.41 14.64
CA GLU A 278 -12.66 -17.27 15.55
C GLU A 278 -11.20 -17.42 15.10
N HIS A 279 -10.27 -17.54 16.06
CA HIS A 279 -8.88 -17.88 15.79
C HIS A 279 -8.78 -19.30 15.23
N SER A 280 -8.24 -19.48 14.01
CA SER A 280 -8.17 -20.79 13.31
C SER A 280 -7.50 -21.91 14.12
N GLY A 281 -6.39 -21.63 14.82
CA GLY A 281 -5.76 -22.60 15.73
C GLY A 281 -6.63 -22.92 16.96
N GLY A 282 -7.41 -21.95 17.43
CA GLY A 282 -8.34 -22.13 18.54
C GLY A 282 -9.53 -23.00 18.12
N LEU A 283 -10.09 -22.73 16.94
CA LEU A 283 -11.12 -23.55 16.31
C LEU A 283 -10.69 -25.02 16.23
N LEU A 284 -9.46 -25.28 15.80
CA LEU A 284 -8.89 -26.63 15.74
C LEU A 284 -8.80 -27.29 17.12
N LEU A 285 -8.23 -26.62 18.13
CA LEU A 285 -8.12 -27.16 19.48
C LEU A 285 -9.49 -27.50 20.08
N ARG A 286 -10.46 -26.60 19.89
CA ARG A 286 -11.83 -26.77 20.38
C ARG A 286 -12.55 -27.95 19.73
N ARG A 287 -12.41 -28.12 18.40
CA ARG A 287 -13.00 -29.28 17.70
C ARG A 287 -12.28 -30.58 18.05
N ALA A 288 -10.95 -30.51 18.23
CA ALA A 288 -10.12 -31.65 18.59
C ALA A 288 -10.39 -32.24 19.99
N GLU A 289 -11.17 -31.59 20.85
CA GLU A 289 -11.67 -32.18 22.10
C GLU A 289 -12.48 -33.47 21.85
N LYS A 290 -13.10 -33.61 20.68
CA LYS A 290 -13.94 -34.76 20.31
C LYS A 290 -13.20 -35.82 19.48
N TRP A 291 -11.99 -35.51 19.02
CA TRP A 291 -11.28 -36.37 18.08
C TRP A 291 -10.30 -37.28 18.85
N PRO A 292 -10.29 -38.60 18.57
CA PRO A 292 -9.34 -39.53 19.18
C PRO A 292 -7.94 -39.44 18.54
N LEU A 293 -7.51 -38.25 18.10
CA LEU A 293 -6.26 -38.01 17.37
C LEU A 293 -5.32 -37.04 18.11
N LYS A 294 -4.02 -37.20 17.86
CA LYS A 294 -2.98 -36.27 18.35
C LYS A 294 -2.90 -35.06 17.42
N LEU A 295 -3.16 -33.87 17.93
CA LEU A 295 -3.03 -32.61 17.19
C LEU A 295 -1.66 -31.97 17.44
N LYS A 296 -0.92 -31.62 16.39
CA LYS A 296 0.38 -30.94 16.46
C LYS A 296 0.32 -29.63 15.68
N PHE A 297 0.89 -28.57 16.26
CA PHE A 297 1.07 -27.29 15.59
C PHE A 297 2.56 -27.06 15.41
N LEU A 298 2.96 -26.72 14.20
CA LEU A 298 4.35 -26.41 13.86
C LEU A 298 4.49 -24.92 13.48
N PRO A 299 5.69 -24.35 13.63
CA PRO A 299 6.01 -23.01 13.14
C PRO A 299 5.68 -22.84 11.66
N ALA A 300 5.62 -21.59 11.22
CA ALA A 300 5.31 -21.31 9.84
C ALA A 300 6.40 -21.85 8.91
N ALA A 301 6.00 -22.45 7.80
CA ALA A 301 6.90 -23.12 6.87
C ALA A 301 6.50 -22.81 5.43
N ASN A 302 7.49 -22.72 4.54
CA ASN A 302 7.22 -22.60 3.11
C ASN A 302 6.77 -23.96 2.52
N LEU A 303 6.24 -23.93 1.29
CA LEU A 303 5.72 -25.14 0.64
C LEU A 303 6.76 -26.25 0.57
N THR A 304 8.03 -25.94 0.31
CA THR A 304 9.03 -26.99 0.23
C THR A 304 9.30 -27.65 1.58
N ALA A 305 9.49 -26.86 2.63
CA ALA A 305 9.69 -27.40 3.98
C ALA A 305 8.51 -28.32 4.39
N LYS A 306 7.29 -28.00 3.95
CA LYS A 306 6.11 -28.86 4.12
C LYS A 306 6.20 -30.16 3.33
N LEU A 307 6.62 -30.12 2.06
CA LEU A 307 6.82 -31.32 1.23
C LEU A 307 7.91 -32.23 1.83
N ASP A 308 9.04 -31.66 2.24
CA ASP A 308 10.14 -32.39 2.89
C ASP A 308 9.69 -33.03 4.19
N TYR A 309 8.87 -32.32 4.98
CA TYR A 309 8.29 -32.85 6.20
C TYR A 309 7.38 -34.05 5.90
N VAL A 310 6.50 -33.94 4.90
CA VAL A 310 5.62 -35.03 4.47
C VAL A 310 6.41 -36.25 4.02
N GLU A 311 7.48 -36.05 3.23
CA GLU A 311 8.34 -37.13 2.77
C GLU A 311 9.04 -37.83 3.93
N ARG A 312 9.73 -37.08 4.80
CA ARG A 312 10.48 -37.61 5.94
C ARG A 312 9.60 -38.36 6.94
N ARG A 313 8.38 -37.88 7.17
CA ARG A 313 7.41 -38.48 8.09
C ARG A 313 6.55 -39.56 7.44
N SER A 314 6.71 -39.80 6.13
CA SER A 314 5.81 -40.67 5.35
C SER A 314 4.32 -40.33 5.57
N ALA A 315 4.02 -39.05 5.75
CA ALA A 315 2.69 -38.56 6.09
C ALA A 315 1.78 -38.45 4.86
N LEU A 316 0.48 -38.27 5.08
CA LEU A 316 -0.50 -37.97 4.05
C LEU A 316 -0.79 -36.47 4.00
N ALA A 317 -0.49 -35.82 2.87
CA ALA A 317 -0.81 -34.41 2.69
C ALA A 317 -2.31 -34.19 2.46
N ILE A 318 -2.90 -33.19 3.14
CA ILE A 318 -4.31 -32.81 3.05
C ILE A 318 -4.43 -31.37 2.53
N ILE A 319 -5.15 -31.21 1.42
CA ILE A 319 -5.38 -29.92 0.75
C ILE A 319 -6.90 -29.71 0.60
N PRO A 320 -7.58 -29.23 1.67
CA PRO A 320 -9.05 -29.21 1.73
C PRO A 320 -9.67 -27.95 1.11
N SER A 321 -8.98 -27.25 0.21
CA SER A 321 -9.36 -25.93 -0.29
C SER A 321 -10.82 -25.84 -0.78
N LEU A 322 -11.51 -24.78 -0.42
CA LEU A 322 -12.83 -24.41 -0.97
C LEU A 322 -12.69 -23.63 -2.29
N ALA A 323 -11.58 -22.91 -2.46
CA ALA A 323 -11.21 -22.24 -3.69
C ALA A 323 -9.68 -22.25 -3.85
N ALA A 324 -9.20 -22.36 -5.08
CA ALA A 324 -7.77 -22.30 -5.39
C ALA A 324 -7.54 -21.56 -6.71
N SER A 325 -6.62 -20.60 -6.72
CA SER A 325 -6.27 -19.82 -7.91
C SER A 325 -5.03 -20.31 -8.64
N THR A 326 -4.11 -21.01 -7.96
CA THR A 326 -2.83 -21.48 -8.54
C THR A 326 -2.72 -23.01 -8.64
N GLY A 327 -3.35 -23.76 -7.74
CA GLY A 327 -3.22 -25.22 -7.67
C GLY A 327 -1.83 -25.70 -7.22
N ALA A 328 -1.02 -24.80 -6.65
CA ALA A 328 0.41 -25.02 -6.43
C ALA A 328 0.71 -26.23 -5.52
N ALA A 329 -0.04 -26.39 -4.42
CA ALA A 329 0.13 -27.50 -3.49
C ALA A 329 -0.09 -28.86 -4.15
N VAL A 330 -1.15 -29.01 -4.96
CA VAL A 330 -1.45 -30.27 -5.67
C VAL A 330 -0.37 -30.58 -6.70
N ALA A 331 0.01 -29.60 -7.51
CA ALA A 331 1.06 -29.74 -8.52
C ALA A 331 2.42 -30.13 -7.88
N ALA A 332 2.76 -29.54 -6.74
CA ALA A 332 4.00 -29.84 -6.03
C ALA A 332 4.01 -31.27 -5.45
N CYS A 333 2.90 -31.73 -4.86
CA CYS A 333 2.77 -33.12 -4.42
C CYS A 333 2.90 -34.12 -5.58
N ILE A 334 2.34 -33.80 -6.76
CA ILE A 334 2.49 -34.62 -7.98
C ILE A 334 3.95 -34.66 -8.44
N ALA A 335 4.63 -33.52 -8.50
CA ALA A 335 6.02 -33.45 -8.90
C ALA A 335 6.94 -34.23 -7.95
N ALA A 336 6.69 -34.12 -6.64
CA ALA A 336 7.42 -34.84 -5.60
C ALA A 336 7.01 -36.32 -5.48
N GLY A 337 5.89 -36.75 -6.07
CA GLY A 337 5.40 -38.12 -5.94
C GLY A 337 4.86 -38.46 -4.54
N LEU A 338 4.45 -37.44 -3.77
CA LEU A 338 4.02 -37.59 -2.38
C LEU A 338 2.52 -37.93 -2.30
N PRO A 339 2.10 -38.79 -1.36
CA PRO A 339 0.70 -39.14 -1.20
C PRO A 339 -0.11 -37.93 -0.70
N PHE A 340 -1.27 -37.68 -1.32
CA PHE A 340 -2.13 -36.57 -0.94
C PHE A 340 -3.62 -36.86 -1.13
N VAL A 341 -4.46 -36.14 -0.38
CA VAL A 341 -5.89 -36.00 -0.61
C VAL A 341 -6.19 -34.52 -0.80
N ALA A 342 -6.83 -34.17 -1.91
CA ALA A 342 -7.15 -32.79 -2.26
C ALA A 342 -8.55 -32.63 -2.83
N THR A 343 -9.17 -31.49 -2.58
CA THR A 343 -10.44 -31.11 -3.21
C THR A 343 -10.23 -30.71 -4.67
N ASN A 344 -11.26 -30.90 -5.50
CA ASN A 344 -11.30 -30.48 -6.90
C ASN A 344 -11.67 -28.99 -7.08
N ALA A 345 -11.35 -28.14 -6.09
CA ALA A 345 -11.70 -26.73 -6.11
C ALA A 345 -10.80 -25.91 -7.04
N GLY A 346 -11.40 -25.22 -8.01
CA GLY A 346 -10.69 -24.27 -8.89
C GLY A 346 -9.45 -24.86 -9.56
N ALA A 347 -8.31 -24.19 -9.39
CA ALA A 347 -7.03 -24.57 -9.99
C ALA A 347 -6.48 -25.93 -9.51
N ASN A 348 -6.96 -26.48 -8.37
CA ASN A 348 -6.59 -27.83 -7.96
C ASN A 348 -7.01 -28.88 -9.01
N ALA A 349 -8.17 -28.70 -9.63
CA ALA A 349 -8.64 -29.60 -10.69
C ALA A 349 -7.79 -29.51 -11.98
N GLU A 350 -7.16 -28.36 -12.23
CA GLU A 350 -6.32 -28.13 -13.41
C GLU A 350 -4.91 -28.67 -13.23
N ALA A 351 -4.37 -28.58 -12.01
CA ALA A 351 -3.09 -29.19 -11.66
C ALA A 351 -3.13 -30.73 -11.79
N TRP A 352 -4.32 -31.32 -11.76
CA TRP A 352 -4.55 -32.75 -11.82
C TRP A 352 -4.67 -33.28 -13.26
N ASN A 353 -4.00 -34.40 -13.56
CA ASN A 353 -3.99 -35.01 -14.89
C ASN A 353 -4.51 -36.47 -14.87
N ALA A 354 -5.73 -36.68 -15.39
CA ALA A 354 -6.36 -38.00 -15.46
C ALA A 354 -5.56 -39.02 -16.30
N GLU A 355 -5.03 -38.59 -17.45
CA GLU A 355 -4.32 -39.45 -18.41
C GLU A 355 -3.02 -39.99 -17.84
N ALA A 356 -2.43 -39.26 -16.88
CA ALA A 356 -1.25 -39.68 -16.15
C ALA A 356 -1.53 -40.65 -14.98
N ARG A 357 -2.79 -41.11 -14.82
CA ARG A 357 -3.25 -42.01 -13.74
C ARG A 357 -3.07 -41.41 -12.35
N GLN A 358 -3.35 -40.11 -12.20
CA GLN A 358 -3.26 -39.42 -10.92
C GLN A 358 -4.40 -39.82 -9.94
N PRO A 359 -4.19 -39.74 -8.62
CA PRO A 359 -5.23 -39.96 -7.60
C PRO A 359 -6.45 -39.07 -7.82
N LYS A 360 -7.67 -39.62 -7.81
CA LYS A 360 -8.88 -38.80 -7.99
C LYS A 360 -8.98 -37.74 -6.89
N LEU A 361 -9.28 -36.51 -7.28
CA LEU A 361 -9.65 -35.44 -6.36
C LEU A 361 -11.08 -35.66 -5.83
N THR A 362 -11.37 -35.13 -4.65
CA THR A 362 -12.70 -35.20 -4.01
C THR A 362 -13.50 -33.92 -4.21
N ALA A 363 -14.83 -33.99 -4.20
CA ALA A 363 -15.63 -32.77 -4.09
C ALA A 363 -15.39 -32.10 -2.72
N PRO A 364 -15.56 -30.77 -2.61
CA PRO A 364 -15.44 -30.02 -1.35
C PRO A 364 -16.66 -30.25 -0.44
N GLU A 365 -16.92 -31.51 -0.08
CA GLU A 365 -18.01 -31.94 0.79
C GLU A 365 -17.44 -32.79 1.94
N ALA A 366 -17.83 -32.48 3.19
CA ALA A 366 -17.23 -33.06 4.38
C ALA A 366 -17.29 -34.61 4.37
N GLY A 367 -18.44 -35.18 4.01
CA GLY A 367 -18.60 -36.65 3.95
C GLY A 367 -17.76 -37.31 2.85
N GLN A 368 -17.55 -36.64 1.71
CA GLN A 368 -16.69 -37.16 0.65
C GLN A 368 -15.22 -37.08 1.04
N LEU A 369 -14.82 -35.95 1.63
CA LEU A 369 -13.47 -35.75 2.14
C LEU A 369 -13.14 -36.78 3.23
N ALA A 370 -14.02 -36.98 4.22
CA ALA A 370 -13.85 -37.96 5.28
C ALA A 370 -13.65 -39.39 4.74
N ARG A 371 -14.50 -39.83 3.81
CA ARG A 371 -14.36 -41.16 3.16
C ARG A 371 -13.05 -41.30 2.40
N THR A 372 -12.64 -40.26 1.69
CA THR A 372 -11.41 -40.27 0.90
C THR A 372 -10.18 -40.29 1.80
N VAL A 373 -10.16 -39.52 2.89
CA VAL A 373 -9.10 -39.54 3.91
C VAL A 373 -9.01 -40.91 4.56
N LEU A 374 -10.14 -41.50 4.97
CA LEU A 374 -10.14 -42.82 5.60
C LEU A 374 -9.58 -43.90 4.65
N ALA A 375 -9.99 -43.89 3.38
CA ALA A 375 -9.44 -44.82 2.38
C ALA A 375 -7.95 -44.58 2.12
N ALA A 376 -7.51 -43.32 2.09
CA ALA A 376 -6.11 -42.95 1.90
C ALA A 376 -5.23 -43.30 3.10
N LEU A 377 -5.77 -43.33 4.31
CA LEU A 377 -5.05 -43.82 5.49
C LEU A 377 -4.73 -45.32 5.40
N ASP A 378 -5.59 -46.12 4.77
CA ASP A 378 -5.35 -47.54 4.52
C ASP A 378 -4.40 -47.75 3.33
N LYS A 379 -4.68 -47.08 2.22
CA LYS A 379 -3.89 -47.15 0.99
C LYS A 379 -3.55 -45.75 0.48
N PRO A 380 -2.41 -45.15 0.93
CA PRO A 380 -2.03 -43.80 0.54
C PRO A 380 -1.91 -43.66 -0.98
N PRO A 381 -2.68 -42.77 -1.61
CA PRO A 381 -2.68 -42.65 -3.06
C PRO A 381 -1.45 -41.90 -3.52
N ARG A 382 -0.43 -42.63 -4.00
CA ARG A 382 0.80 -42.01 -4.51
C ARG A 382 0.64 -41.57 -5.96
N PRO A 383 0.83 -40.28 -6.28
CA PRO A 383 0.76 -39.80 -7.65
C PRO A 383 1.93 -40.30 -8.48
N ARG A 384 1.68 -40.50 -9.78
CA ARG A 384 2.77 -40.73 -10.74
C ARG A 384 3.53 -39.41 -10.90
N ARG A 385 4.85 -39.42 -10.69
CA ARG A 385 5.68 -38.23 -10.90
C ARG A 385 5.58 -37.76 -12.36
N ILE A 386 5.41 -36.45 -12.53
CA ILE A 386 5.45 -35.75 -13.81
C ILE A 386 6.40 -34.58 -13.64
N ASP A 387 7.17 -34.27 -14.67
CA ASP A 387 7.98 -33.05 -14.71
C ASP A 387 7.10 -31.81 -14.91
N VAL A 388 6.47 -31.36 -13.82
CA VAL A 388 5.64 -30.15 -13.80
C VAL A 388 6.52 -28.90 -13.83
N PHE A 389 7.67 -28.94 -13.15
CA PHE A 389 8.61 -27.82 -13.06
C PHE A 389 9.23 -27.48 -14.41
N GLY A 390 9.76 -28.46 -15.16
CA GLY A 390 10.33 -28.24 -16.49
C GLY A 390 9.30 -27.67 -17.47
N ARG A 391 8.05 -28.17 -17.45
CA ARG A 391 6.94 -27.61 -18.25
C ARG A 391 6.63 -26.17 -17.87
N CYS A 392 6.60 -25.87 -16.58
CA CYS A 392 6.37 -24.52 -16.07
C CYS A 392 7.47 -23.55 -16.54
N ARG A 393 8.75 -23.95 -16.39
CA ARG A 393 9.91 -23.17 -16.85
C ARG A 393 9.81 -22.84 -18.34
N LEU A 394 9.52 -23.83 -19.19
CA LEU A 394 9.35 -23.61 -20.63
C LEU A 394 8.21 -22.63 -20.93
N ALA A 395 7.05 -22.79 -20.28
CA ALA A 395 5.91 -21.91 -20.49
C ALA A 395 6.20 -20.44 -20.09
N TRP A 396 7.03 -20.21 -19.06
CA TRP A 396 7.50 -18.86 -18.69
C TRP A 396 8.55 -18.32 -19.66
N LEU A 397 9.46 -19.15 -20.18
CA LEU A 397 10.41 -18.72 -21.20
C LEU A 397 9.70 -18.28 -22.49
N ASP A 398 8.58 -18.91 -22.85
CA ASP A 398 7.73 -18.54 -24.00
C ASP A 398 7.02 -17.18 -23.82
N THR A 399 6.99 -16.62 -22.60
CA THR A 399 6.42 -15.29 -22.40
C THR A 399 7.39 -14.16 -22.76
N ARG A 400 8.69 -14.46 -22.94
CA ARG A 400 9.73 -13.47 -23.27
C ARG A 400 9.53 -12.78 -24.62
N ASP A 401 8.80 -13.39 -25.54
CA ASP A 401 8.49 -12.81 -26.86
C ASP A 401 7.43 -11.69 -26.83
N THR A 402 6.98 -11.30 -25.63
CA THR A 402 6.06 -10.18 -25.44
C THR A 402 6.61 -8.92 -26.09
N SER A 403 5.79 -8.30 -26.95
CA SER A 403 6.12 -7.08 -27.68
C SER A 403 5.09 -6.00 -27.35
N PRO A 404 5.44 -4.70 -27.41
CA PRO A 404 4.50 -3.62 -27.12
C PRO A 404 3.25 -3.71 -28.02
N SER A 405 2.08 -3.69 -27.40
CA SER A 405 0.81 -3.88 -28.10
C SER A 405 0.44 -2.66 -28.95
N ALA A 406 -0.14 -2.91 -30.13
CA ALA A 406 -0.72 -1.86 -30.97
C ALA A 406 -1.92 -1.16 -30.30
N ARG A 407 -2.50 -1.76 -29.25
CA ARG A 407 -3.65 -1.23 -28.50
C ARG A 407 -3.28 0.06 -27.75
N ARG A 408 -2.03 0.21 -27.32
CA ARG A 408 -1.47 1.45 -26.74
C ARG A 408 -1.29 2.57 -27.76
N ARG A 409 -1.41 2.29 -29.07
CA ARG A 409 -1.19 3.24 -30.17
C ARG A 409 -2.47 3.71 -30.87
N ARG A 410 -3.65 3.38 -30.32
CA ARG A 410 -4.95 3.79 -30.89
C ARG A 410 -5.30 5.23 -30.50
N GLY A 411 -4.52 6.19 -30.97
CA GLY A 411 -4.88 7.60 -30.93
C GLY A 411 -5.40 8.08 -32.27
N SER A 412 -6.47 8.88 -32.28
CA SER A 412 -6.82 9.68 -33.46
C SER A 412 -5.88 10.88 -33.53
N ALA A 413 -5.38 11.24 -34.72
CA ALA A 413 -4.67 12.49 -34.89
C ALA A 413 -5.66 13.66 -34.67
N LEU A 414 -5.62 14.31 -33.51
CA LEU A 414 -6.21 15.64 -33.37
C LEU A 414 -5.26 16.60 -34.11
N THR A 415 -5.69 17.12 -35.25
CA THR A 415 -4.92 18.13 -36.00
C THR A 415 -4.89 19.42 -35.19
N SER A 416 -3.83 19.59 -34.38
CA SER A 416 -3.52 20.73 -33.50
C SER A 416 -4.75 21.57 -33.11
N PRO A 417 -5.67 21.08 -32.25
CA PRO A 417 -6.90 21.78 -31.92
C PRO A 417 -6.63 23.10 -31.19
N LEU A 418 -7.48 24.12 -31.40
CA LEU A 418 -7.43 25.31 -30.55
C LEU A 418 -7.78 24.92 -29.11
N VAL A 419 -6.93 25.30 -28.15
CA VAL A 419 -7.16 25.13 -26.71
C VAL A 419 -7.60 26.48 -26.11
N SER A 420 -8.75 26.50 -25.44
CA SER A 420 -9.15 27.66 -24.64
C SER A 420 -8.79 27.44 -23.19
N ILE A 421 -7.90 28.27 -22.66
CA ILE A 421 -7.56 28.28 -21.25
C ILE A 421 -8.54 29.19 -20.53
N VAL A 422 -9.31 28.67 -19.58
CA VAL A 422 -10.29 29.41 -18.79
C VAL A 422 -9.74 29.65 -17.40
N MET A 423 -9.54 30.93 -17.06
CA MET A 423 -8.97 31.34 -15.78
C MET A 423 -9.93 32.27 -15.05
N ALA A 424 -10.26 31.93 -13.81
CA ALA A 424 -11.07 32.74 -12.93
C ALA A 424 -10.16 33.59 -12.03
N HIS A 425 -10.48 34.87 -11.87
CA HIS A 425 -9.69 35.80 -11.09
C HIS A 425 -10.54 36.65 -10.16
N ARG A 426 -10.04 36.91 -8.95
CA ARG A 426 -10.56 37.97 -8.08
C ARG A 426 -9.50 38.44 -7.09
N ASN A 427 -9.11 39.72 -7.15
CA ASN A 427 -8.29 40.39 -6.12
C ASN A 427 -6.97 39.67 -5.77
N ARG A 428 -6.28 39.07 -6.76
CA ARG A 428 -5.00 38.36 -6.57
C ARG A 428 -3.94 38.79 -7.61
N PRO A 429 -3.66 40.09 -7.78
CA PRO A 429 -2.89 40.59 -8.91
C PRO A 429 -1.46 40.01 -9.00
N SER A 430 -0.83 39.72 -7.87
CA SER A 430 0.52 39.12 -7.82
C SER A 430 0.57 37.69 -8.37
N PHE A 431 -0.45 36.88 -8.08
CA PHE A 431 -0.55 35.51 -8.55
C PHE A 431 -0.99 35.45 -10.01
N LEU A 432 -1.97 36.28 -10.38
CA LEU A 432 -2.43 36.37 -11.76
C LEU A 432 -1.29 36.68 -12.75
N LYS A 433 -0.37 37.58 -12.39
CA LYS A 433 0.81 37.87 -13.21
C LYS A 433 1.68 36.62 -13.44
N GLN A 434 1.89 35.82 -12.40
CA GLN A 434 2.69 34.59 -12.49
C GLN A 434 1.97 33.53 -13.33
N ALA A 435 0.65 33.37 -13.14
CA ALA A 435 -0.17 32.44 -13.90
C ALA A 435 -0.19 32.80 -15.40
N ILE A 436 -0.38 34.09 -15.75
CA ILE A 436 -0.33 34.56 -17.14
C ILE A 436 1.05 34.33 -17.76
N ALA A 437 2.14 34.63 -17.03
CA ALA A 437 3.49 34.37 -17.52
C ALA A 437 3.71 32.88 -17.83
N ALA A 438 3.14 31.98 -17.01
CA ALA A 438 3.16 30.54 -17.27
C ALA A 438 2.35 30.12 -18.51
N ILE A 439 1.24 30.83 -18.83
CA ILE A 439 0.49 30.64 -20.08
C ILE A 439 1.29 31.14 -21.29
N GLU A 440 1.93 32.30 -21.18
CA GLU A 440 2.73 32.88 -22.27
C GLU A 440 3.97 32.03 -22.59
N ALA A 441 4.48 31.26 -21.63
CA ALA A 441 5.61 30.36 -21.79
C ALA A 441 5.25 28.98 -22.39
N GLN A 442 3.99 28.72 -22.74
CA GLN A 442 3.59 27.42 -23.29
C GLN A 442 4.22 27.16 -24.65
N THR A 443 4.65 25.92 -24.88
CA THR A 443 5.21 25.47 -26.18
C THR A 443 4.13 25.16 -27.21
N TYR A 444 2.86 25.07 -26.79
CA TYR A 444 1.73 24.82 -27.68
C TYR A 444 1.18 26.13 -28.27
N GLU A 445 1.29 26.32 -29.58
CA GLU A 445 1.00 27.61 -30.22
C GLU A 445 -0.50 27.94 -30.32
N ARG A 446 -1.36 26.93 -30.53
CA ARG A 446 -2.79 27.15 -30.83
C ARG A 446 -3.62 27.24 -29.55
N LEU A 447 -3.38 28.29 -28.76
CA LEU A 447 -4.15 28.55 -27.55
C LEU A 447 -4.72 29.97 -27.49
N GLU A 448 -5.81 30.12 -26.74
CA GLU A 448 -6.35 31.41 -26.31
C GLU A 448 -6.56 31.41 -24.79
N LEU A 449 -6.36 32.57 -24.15
CA LEU A 449 -6.71 32.76 -22.74
C LEU A 449 -8.04 33.52 -22.63
N VAL A 450 -8.96 32.96 -21.85
CA VAL A 450 -10.22 33.58 -21.44
C VAL A 450 -10.14 33.83 -19.94
N LEU A 451 -9.71 35.04 -19.58
CA LEU A 451 -9.65 35.51 -18.19
C LEU A 451 -11.00 36.08 -17.79
N VAL A 452 -11.57 35.59 -16.67
CA VAL A 452 -12.84 36.06 -16.15
C VAL A 452 -12.64 36.67 -14.77
N ASP A 453 -12.85 37.97 -14.67
CA ASP A 453 -12.80 38.73 -13.42
C ASP A 453 -14.14 38.64 -12.68
N ASP A 454 -14.16 37.95 -11.54
CA ASP A 454 -15.34 37.71 -10.71
C ASP A 454 -15.62 38.89 -9.74
N GLY A 455 -15.62 40.09 -10.29
CA GLY A 455 -15.93 41.33 -9.57
C GLY A 455 -14.80 41.79 -8.65
N SER A 456 -13.58 41.96 -9.19
CA SER A 456 -12.49 42.57 -8.43
C SER A 456 -12.83 44.00 -8.00
N ASP A 457 -12.64 44.26 -6.71
CA ASP A 457 -12.92 45.55 -6.07
C ASP A 457 -11.66 46.29 -5.59
N GLN A 458 -10.51 45.62 -5.61
CA GLN A 458 -9.22 46.23 -5.31
C GLN A 458 -8.67 47.04 -6.50
N ASP A 459 -8.21 48.27 -6.23
CA ASP A 459 -7.65 49.15 -7.26
C ASP A 459 -6.42 48.58 -7.96
N GLU A 460 -5.61 47.76 -7.27
CA GLU A 460 -4.47 47.09 -7.89
C GLU A 460 -4.93 46.05 -8.93
N ALA A 461 -5.94 45.24 -8.61
CA ALA A 461 -6.49 44.25 -9.53
C ALA A 461 -7.13 44.90 -10.76
N ARG A 462 -7.92 45.98 -10.56
CA ARG A 462 -8.53 46.74 -11.66
C ARG A 462 -7.49 47.35 -12.60
N ARG A 463 -6.47 48.01 -12.04
CA ARG A 463 -5.36 48.58 -12.83
C ARG A 463 -4.59 47.52 -13.60
N LEU A 464 -4.35 46.35 -13.01
CA LEU A 464 -3.72 45.23 -13.71
C LEU A 464 -4.56 44.77 -14.90
N LEU A 465 -5.87 44.57 -14.71
CA LEU A 465 -6.76 44.14 -15.80
C LEU A 465 -6.84 45.18 -16.92
N ASP A 466 -6.89 46.48 -16.60
CA ASP A 466 -6.85 47.57 -17.58
C ASP A 466 -5.54 47.55 -18.40
N ALA A 467 -4.40 47.28 -17.74
CA ALA A 467 -3.11 47.20 -18.40
C ALA A 467 -2.94 45.95 -19.29
N LEU A 468 -3.60 44.85 -18.96
CA LEU A 468 -3.53 43.59 -19.73
C LEU A 468 -4.42 43.60 -20.98
N GLU A 469 -5.52 44.36 -20.96
CA GLU A 469 -6.55 44.38 -22.01
C GLU A 469 -5.99 44.59 -23.44
N PRO A 470 -5.07 45.55 -23.71
CA PRO A 470 -4.53 45.74 -25.05
C PRO A 470 -3.73 44.52 -25.56
N THR A 471 -2.88 43.95 -24.70
CA THR A 471 -2.07 42.76 -25.03
C THR A 471 -2.96 41.54 -25.27
N PHE A 472 -4.01 41.37 -24.45
CA PHE A 472 -4.99 40.30 -24.65
C PHE A 472 -5.68 40.42 -26.01
N ARG A 473 -6.15 41.61 -26.38
CA ARG A 473 -6.77 41.85 -27.69
C ARG A 473 -5.83 41.55 -28.85
N GLN A 474 -4.56 41.95 -28.77
CA GLN A 474 -3.55 41.67 -29.80
C GLN A 474 -3.33 40.17 -30.01
N ARG A 475 -3.33 39.37 -28.93
CA ARG A 475 -3.22 37.90 -28.98
C ARG A 475 -4.54 37.20 -29.36
N GLY A 476 -5.63 37.93 -29.50
CA GLY A 476 -6.98 37.37 -29.68
C GLY A 476 -7.56 36.72 -28.42
N TRP A 477 -6.99 36.99 -27.25
CA TRP A 477 -7.44 36.56 -25.93
C TRP A 477 -8.57 37.47 -25.41
N LYS A 478 -9.21 37.09 -24.30
CA LYS A 478 -10.38 37.81 -23.76
C LYS A 478 -10.23 38.05 -22.26
N ILE A 479 -10.65 39.24 -21.82
CA ILE A 479 -10.93 39.54 -20.42
C ILE A 479 -12.43 39.79 -20.30
N LEU A 480 -13.10 39.04 -19.43
CA LEU A 480 -14.53 39.18 -19.16
C LEU A 480 -14.70 39.71 -17.74
N ARG A 481 -15.27 40.91 -17.60
CA ARG A 481 -15.57 41.50 -16.29
C ARG A 481 -17.03 41.25 -15.95
N ARG A 482 -17.30 40.75 -14.75
CA ARG A 482 -18.66 40.45 -14.29
C ARG A 482 -18.84 40.80 -12.81
N PRO A 483 -20.08 41.01 -12.35
CA PRO A 483 -20.36 41.07 -10.91
C PRO A 483 -19.96 39.75 -10.23
N HIS A 484 -19.57 39.82 -8.96
CA HIS A 484 -19.20 38.65 -8.17
C HIS A 484 -20.35 37.64 -8.11
N LYS A 485 -20.14 36.44 -8.67
CA LYS A 485 -21.06 35.29 -8.54
C LYS A 485 -20.33 33.96 -8.32
N HIS A 486 -19.18 33.99 -7.65
CA HIS A 486 -18.40 32.83 -7.22
C HIS A 486 -17.76 32.03 -8.38
N LEU A 487 -16.96 31.03 -8.00
CA LEU A 487 -16.03 30.35 -8.90
C LEU A 487 -16.74 29.56 -10.02
N GLY A 488 -17.78 28.78 -9.68
CA GLY A 488 -18.51 27.98 -10.66
C GLY A 488 -19.12 28.82 -11.80
N ALA A 489 -19.85 29.90 -11.46
CA ALA A 489 -20.44 30.79 -12.47
C ALA A 489 -19.37 31.52 -13.30
N THR A 490 -18.23 31.83 -12.69
CA THR A 490 -17.09 32.47 -13.34
C THR A 490 -16.44 31.55 -14.37
N ARG A 491 -16.16 30.29 -13.99
CA ARG A 491 -15.66 29.26 -14.91
C ARG A 491 -16.65 29.03 -16.05
N ASN A 492 -17.95 28.91 -15.76
CA ASN A 492 -18.97 28.71 -16.79
C ASN A 492 -19.07 29.88 -17.77
N ALA A 493 -18.94 31.13 -17.31
CA ALA A 493 -18.87 32.29 -18.20
C ALA A 493 -17.68 32.21 -19.16
N GLY A 494 -16.52 31.76 -18.66
CA GLY A 494 -15.33 31.53 -19.47
C GLY A 494 -15.55 30.42 -20.51
N VAL A 495 -16.12 29.28 -20.11
CA VAL A 495 -16.45 28.17 -21.03
C VAL A 495 -17.39 28.65 -22.15
N ARG A 496 -18.41 29.45 -21.83
CA ARG A 496 -19.36 29.98 -22.84
C ARG A 496 -18.69 30.93 -23.84
N ALA A 497 -17.63 31.63 -23.43
CA ALA A 497 -16.89 32.56 -24.29
C ALA A 497 -15.73 31.93 -25.07
N ALA A 498 -15.35 30.70 -24.73
CA ALA A 498 -14.27 29.95 -25.35
C ALA A 498 -14.58 29.57 -26.81
N ARG A 499 -13.56 29.46 -27.67
CA ARG A 499 -13.62 29.04 -29.10
C ARG A 499 -12.88 27.75 -29.42
N GLY A 500 -11.97 27.31 -28.56
CA GLY A 500 -11.21 26.06 -28.65
C GLY A 500 -12.00 24.78 -28.44
N ALA A 501 -11.72 23.77 -29.27
CA ALA A 501 -12.35 22.45 -29.17
C ALA A 501 -12.04 21.76 -27.83
N LEU A 502 -10.92 22.13 -27.20
CA LEU A 502 -10.52 21.69 -25.87
C LEU A 502 -10.53 22.88 -24.92
N ILE A 503 -11.05 22.66 -23.72
CA ILE A 503 -11.09 23.64 -22.63
C ILE A 503 -10.11 23.20 -21.56
N LEU A 504 -9.12 24.00 -21.21
CA LEU A 504 -8.25 23.78 -20.06
C LEU A 504 -8.62 24.77 -18.98
N PHE A 505 -9.01 24.31 -17.80
CA PHE A 505 -9.12 25.19 -16.65
C PHE A 505 -7.72 25.44 -16.06
N ALA A 506 -7.46 26.68 -15.66
CA ALA A 506 -6.24 27.07 -14.96
C ALA A 506 -6.58 28.02 -13.82
N ASP A 507 -6.11 27.74 -12.61
CA ASP A 507 -6.32 28.62 -11.46
C ASP A 507 -5.30 29.78 -11.46
N ASP A 508 -5.73 30.96 -10.98
CA ASP A 508 -4.92 32.18 -10.99
C ASP A 508 -3.77 32.19 -9.96
N ASP A 509 -3.71 31.19 -9.08
CA ASP A 509 -2.66 30.95 -8.10
C ASP A 509 -1.74 29.77 -8.43
N ASN A 510 -2.03 29.04 -9.51
CA ASN A 510 -1.21 27.94 -10.04
C ASN A 510 -0.37 28.40 -11.24
N ALA A 511 0.65 27.62 -11.58
CA ALA A 511 1.49 27.90 -12.75
C ALA A 511 1.72 26.64 -13.58
N LEU A 512 1.22 26.64 -14.82
CA LEU A 512 1.44 25.56 -15.77
C LEU A 512 2.91 25.47 -16.17
N PHE A 513 3.41 24.25 -16.36
CA PHE A 513 4.73 24.05 -16.94
C PHE A 513 4.72 24.35 -18.45
N PRO A 514 5.83 24.79 -19.06
CA PRO A 514 5.88 25.15 -20.48
C PRO A 514 5.32 24.09 -21.44
N GLU A 515 5.49 22.81 -21.11
CA GLU A 515 5.03 21.68 -21.90
C GLU A 515 3.61 21.17 -21.55
N ALA A 516 2.91 21.81 -20.62
CA ALA A 516 1.67 21.28 -20.04
C ALA A 516 0.54 21.13 -21.06
N VAL A 517 0.26 22.18 -21.83
CA VAL A 517 -0.84 22.16 -22.82
C VAL A 517 -0.59 21.10 -23.90
N ASP A 518 0.65 20.99 -24.38
CA ASP A 518 1.04 19.97 -25.36
C ASP A 518 0.84 18.54 -24.80
N HIS A 519 1.24 18.30 -23.54
CA HIS A 519 1.00 17.02 -22.88
C HIS A 519 -0.50 16.68 -22.76
N PHE A 520 -1.34 17.64 -22.36
CA PHE A 520 -2.78 17.42 -22.31
C PHE A 520 -3.36 17.10 -23.70
N VAL A 521 -3.01 17.87 -24.73
CA VAL A 521 -3.48 17.63 -26.11
C VAL A 521 -3.07 16.23 -26.60
N ARG A 522 -1.82 15.82 -26.36
CA ARG A 522 -1.33 14.48 -26.71
C ARG A 522 -2.06 13.38 -25.96
N ALA A 523 -2.29 13.57 -24.65
CA ALA A 523 -3.01 12.59 -23.84
C ALA A 523 -4.47 12.43 -24.28
N MET A 524 -5.16 13.53 -24.58
CA MET A 524 -6.53 13.52 -25.12
C MET A 524 -6.61 12.78 -26.46
N ALA A 525 -5.62 12.98 -27.34
CA ALA A 525 -5.54 12.30 -28.63
C ALA A 525 -5.21 10.80 -28.50
N ALA A 526 -4.23 10.46 -27.66
CA ALA A 526 -3.71 9.10 -27.51
C ALA A 526 -4.68 8.17 -26.76
N SER A 527 -5.28 8.67 -25.69
CA SER A 527 -6.18 7.87 -24.84
C SER A 527 -7.63 7.90 -25.33
N GLY A 528 -8.02 8.89 -26.14
CA GLY A 528 -9.42 9.13 -26.48
C GLY A 528 -10.26 9.54 -25.27
N ALA A 529 -9.64 10.11 -24.23
CA ALA A 529 -10.36 10.63 -23.06
C ALA A 529 -11.26 11.81 -23.42
N ASP A 530 -12.33 11.97 -22.64
CA ASP A 530 -13.22 13.14 -22.64
C ASP A 530 -12.70 14.23 -21.69
N ILE A 531 -12.01 13.79 -20.62
CA ILE A 531 -11.37 14.65 -19.62
C ILE A 531 -10.00 14.07 -19.29
N CYS A 532 -8.97 14.91 -19.34
CA CYS A 532 -7.66 14.61 -18.79
C CYS A 532 -7.35 15.50 -17.58
N THR A 533 -6.95 14.86 -16.49
CA THR A 533 -6.37 15.51 -15.29
C THR A 533 -4.88 15.20 -15.24
N ALA A 534 -4.14 15.73 -14.27
CA ALA A 534 -2.70 15.45 -14.15
C ALA A 534 -2.24 15.39 -12.70
N PHE A 535 -1.01 14.93 -12.48
CA PHE A 535 -0.34 15.16 -11.21
C PHE A 535 0.09 16.63 -11.09
N GLN A 536 0.40 17.04 -9.88
CA GLN A 536 0.90 18.38 -9.56
C GLN A 536 2.14 18.32 -8.67
N LEU A 537 2.97 19.36 -8.76
CA LEU A 537 3.98 19.63 -7.73
C LEU A 537 3.44 20.65 -6.75
N ILE A 538 3.44 20.31 -5.47
CA ILE A 538 3.02 21.23 -4.41
C ILE A 538 4.15 22.19 -4.03
N PHE A 539 3.78 23.42 -3.71
CA PHE A 539 4.64 24.40 -3.07
C PHE A 539 3.82 25.37 -2.20
N TYR A 540 4.50 26.13 -1.34
CA TYR A 540 3.85 26.93 -0.29
C TYR A 540 4.15 28.43 -0.38
N GLU A 541 5.13 28.83 -1.18
CA GLU A 541 5.59 30.22 -1.29
C GLU A 541 4.61 31.11 -2.08
N ASP A 542 4.84 32.43 -2.07
CA ASP A 542 4.09 33.42 -2.88
C ASP A 542 4.63 33.57 -4.31
N PHE A 543 5.83 33.07 -4.57
CA PHE A 543 6.46 33.08 -5.88
C PHE A 543 6.61 31.66 -6.41
N VAL A 544 6.34 31.49 -7.71
CA VAL A 544 6.57 30.22 -8.41
C VAL A 544 8.07 29.91 -8.36
N PRO A 545 8.47 28.70 -7.92
CA PRO A 545 9.86 28.27 -7.92
C PRO A 545 10.49 28.36 -9.32
N SER A 546 11.76 28.76 -9.39
CA SER A 546 12.51 28.88 -10.66
C SER A 546 12.81 27.53 -11.31
N ASP A 547 12.87 26.47 -10.51
CA ASP A 547 13.06 25.10 -10.96
C ASP A 547 12.10 24.16 -10.22
N ARG A 548 12.17 22.87 -10.55
CA ARG A 548 11.28 21.82 -10.02
C ARG A 548 11.90 20.95 -8.92
N THR A 549 13.08 21.29 -8.39
CA THR A 549 13.82 20.38 -7.49
C THR A 549 13.13 20.20 -6.15
N ASP A 550 12.46 21.24 -5.67
CA ASP A 550 11.86 21.25 -4.32
C ASP A 550 10.36 20.85 -4.34
N GLY A 551 9.81 20.58 -5.53
CA GLY A 551 8.42 20.22 -5.70
C GLY A 551 8.16 18.74 -5.47
N LEU A 552 7.15 18.43 -4.65
CA LEU A 552 6.73 17.05 -4.38
C LEU A 552 5.33 16.78 -4.90
N ILE A 553 5.09 15.56 -5.38
CA ILE A 553 3.77 15.08 -5.74
C ILE A 553 3.09 14.59 -4.45
N GLN A 554 1.93 15.19 -4.12
CA GLN A 554 1.13 14.81 -2.97
C GLN A 554 -0.16 14.05 -3.34
N TYR A 555 -0.66 14.25 -4.56
CA TYR A 555 -1.95 13.74 -4.99
C TYR A 555 -1.79 12.85 -6.22
N LEU A 556 -2.36 11.66 -6.14
CA LEU A 556 -2.26 10.61 -7.14
C LEU A 556 -3.68 10.19 -7.53
N PRO A 557 -4.37 10.95 -8.41
CA PRO A 557 -5.69 10.57 -8.88
C PRO A 557 -5.64 9.24 -9.64
N LEU A 558 -6.66 8.42 -9.45
CA LEU A 558 -6.83 7.14 -10.13
C LEU A 558 -7.62 7.31 -11.45
N GLY A 559 -8.56 8.24 -11.51
CA GLY A 559 -9.53 8.34 -12.63
C GLY A 559 -10.75 7.43 -12.47
N GLY A 560 -10.95 6.88 -11.28
CA GLY A 560 -11.99 5.92 -10.91
C GLY A 560 -11.55 5.08 -9.71
N PRO A 561 -12.33 4.09 -9.25
CA PRO A 561 -13.72 3.84 -9.64
C PRO A 561 -14.69 4.80 -8.93
N ASP A 562 -15.91 4.91 -9.43
CA ASP A 562 -16.93 5.82 -8.88
C ASP A 562 -17.26 5.53 -7.42
N ALA A 563 -17.15 4.26 -6.97
CA ALA A 563 -17.32 3.89 -5.57
C ALA A 563 -16.39 4.68 -4.64
N LEU A 564 -15.13 4.90 -5.05
CA LEU A 564 -14.21 5.76 -4.33
C LEU A 564 -14.47 7.24 -4.63
N GLY A 565 -14.88 7.57 -5.86
CA GLY A 565 -15.28 8.91 -6.28
C GLY A 565 -16.45 9.51 -5.49
N LEU A 566 -17.26 8.71 -4.81
CA LEU A 566 -18.27 9.18 -3.85
C LEU A 566 -17.65 9.59 -2.50
N ILE A 567 -16.56 8.93 -2.09
CA ILE A 567 -15.95 9.04 -0.76
C ILE A 567 -14.85 10.13 -0.74
N HIS A 568 -13.98 10.14 -1.75
CA HIS A 568 -12.91 11.11 -1.95
C HIS A 568 -12.68 11.36 -3.44
N ASN A 569 -12.06 12.50 -3.77
CA ASN A 569 -11.81 12.83 -5.18
C ASN A 569 -10.72 11.92 -5.76
N VAL A 570 -11.12 10.97 -6.61
CA VAL A 570 -10.21 10.09 -7.35
C VAL A 570 -9.94 10.57 -8.77
N TYR A 571 -10.66 11.58 -9.25
CA TYR A 571 -10.67 11.96 -10.67
C TYR A 571 -9.52 12.91 -11.03
N GLY A 572 -9.15 13.79 -10.10
CA GLY A 572 -8.13 14.81 -10.31
C GLY A 572 -8.60 16.20 -9.88
N ASP A 573 -7.70 17.16 -10.02
CA ASP A 573 -7.91 18.57 -9.68
C ASP A 573 -8.52 19.36 -10.86
N ALA A 574 -9.10 20.52 -10.55
CA ALA A 574 -9.67 21.46 -11.50
C ALA A 574 -8.78 21.83 -12.68
N ASN A 575 -7.45 21.82 -12.56
CA ASN A 575 -6.50 22.10 -13.64
C ASN A 575 -6.48 20.95 -14.67
N ALA A 576 -7.61 20.81 -15.38
CA ALA A 576 -7.95 19.68 -16.24
C ALA A 576 -8.37 20.15 -17.64
N MET A 577 -8.05 19.33 -18.63
CA MET A 577 -8.49 19.54 -20.01
C MET A 577 -9.75 18.73 -20.30
N VAL A 578 -10.79 19.40 -20.79
CA VAL A 578 -12.12 18.86 -21.06
C VAL A 578 -12.44 19.08 -22.54
N ARG A 579 -12.99 18.06 -23.23
CA ARG A 579 -13.59 18.29 -24.55
C ARG A 579 -14.77 19.22 -24.43
N ARG A 580 -14.88 20.19 -25.34
CA ARG A 580 -16.02 21.11 -25.30
C ARG A 580 -17.37 20.40 -25.34
N GLU A 581 -17.50 19.32 -26.11
CA GLU A 581 -18.75 18.56 -26.21
C GLU A 581 -19.22 17.98 -24.87
N VAL A 582 -18.34 17.79 -23.87
CA VAL A 582 -18.74 17.31 -22.54
C VAL A 582 -19.77 18.23 -21.90
N PHE A 583 -19.60 19.55 -22.02
CA PHE A 583 -20.54 20.53 -21.45
C PHE A 583 -21.94 20.45 -22.07
N SER A 584 -22.04 19.98 -23.31
CA SER A 584 -23.35 19.72 -23.95
C SER A 584 -23.99 18.41 -23.51
N GLN A 585 -23.19 17.45 -23.04
CA GLN A 585 -23.65 16.13 -22.61
C GLN A 585 -24.10 16.12 -21.15
N ILE A 586 -23.33 16.74 -20.26
CA ILE A 586 -23.59 16.71 -18.81
C ILE A 586 -23.94 18.07 -18.22
N GLY A 587 -23.90 19.15 -19.01
CA GLY A 587 -24.11 20.51 -18.53
C GLY A 587 -22.84 21.16 -17.98
N PHE A 588 -23.00 22.29 -17.31
CA PHE A 588 -21.92 23.13 -16.79
C PHE A 588 -21.52 22.76 -15.34
N LEU A 589 -20.54 23.46 -14.76
CA LEU A 589 -20.20 23.33 -13.34
C LEU A 589 -21.31 23.94 -12.47
N ILE A 590 -21.46 23.46 -11.24
CA ILE A 590 -22.42 24.03 -10.28
C ILE A 590 -22.09 25.49 -9.99
N GLU A 591 -23.08 26.37 -10.09
CA GLU A 591 -22.95 27.82 -9.85
C GLU A 591 -23.33 28.24 -8.41
N GLU A 592 -23.83 27.32 -7.59
CA GLU A 592 -24.28 27.61 -6.22
C GLU A 592 -23.13 28.10 -5.32
N PRO A 593 -23.39 29.11 -4.46
CA PRO A 593 -22.40 29.60 -3.50
C PRO A 593 -22.13 28.62 -2.36
N GLY A 594 -20.99 28.76 -1.69
CA GLY A 594 -20.64 27.97 -0.50
C GLY A 594 -20.05 26.59 -0.81
N TYR A 595 -19.92 26.25 -2.08
CA TYR A 595 -19.32 25.01 -2.56
C TYR A 595 -17.88 25.24 -3.05
N ALA A 596 -16.94 24.39 -2.63
CA ALA A 596 -15.53 24.51 -3.01
C ALA A 596 -15.05 23.45 -4.00
N MET A 597 -15.82 22.38 -4.23
CA MET A 597 -15.38 21.18 -4.95
C MET A 597 -16.08 21.03 -6.33
N HIS A 598 -16.26 22.16 -7.03
CA HIS A 598 -16.95 22.24 -8.34
C HIS A 598 -16.40 21.25 -9.37
N ASP A 599 -15.09 21.03 -9.35
CA ASP A 599 -14.36 20.10 -10.19
C ASP A 599 -14.70 18.64 -9.88
N TRP A 600 -14.65 18.25 -8.60
CA TRP A 600 -15.00 16.88 -8.18
C TRP A 600 -16.44 16.52 -8.58
N GLU A 601 -17.39 17.42 -8.37
CA GLU A 601 -18.79 17.18 -8.77
C GLU A 601 -18.95 17.02 -10.28
N PHE A 602 -18.30 17.91 -11.04
CA PHE A 602 -18.35 17.85 -12.50
C PHE A 602 -17.73 16.55 -13.04
N PHE A 603 -16.59 16.13 -12.47
CA PHE A 603 -15.95 14.87 -12.82
C PHE A 603 -16.77 13.65 -12.39
N ALA A 604 -17.42 13.68 -11.22
CA ALA A 604 -18.33 12.62 -10.81
C ALA A 604 -19.49 12.45 -11.79
N ARG A 605 -20.16 13.55 -12.19
CA ARG A 605 -21.21 13.51 -13.22
C ARG A 605 -20.69 13.00 -14.56
N ALA A 606 -19.49 13.43 -14.97
CA ALA A 606 -18.89 12.95 -16.21
C ALA A 606 -18.66 11.43 -16.18
N SER A 607 -18.08 10.91 -15.08
CA SER A 607 -17.84 9.48 -14.90
C SER A 607 -19.15 8.67 -14.89
N LEU A 608 -20.16 9.13 -14.13
CA LEU A 608 -21.50 8.50 -14.06
C LEU A 608 -22.27 8.55 -15.40
N ALA A 609 -21.94 9.49 -16.27
CA ALA A 609 -22.46 9.55 -17.64
C ALA A 609 -21.73 8.60 -18.61
N GLY A 610 -20.70 7.88 -18.14
CA GLY A 610 -19.87 6.98 -18.94
C GLY A 610 -18.76 7.67 -19.73
N LEU A 611 -18.46 8.94 -19.42
CA LEU A 611 -17.37 9.68 -20.06
C LEU A 611 -16.02 9.26 -19.51
N LYS A 612 -15.02 9.21 -20.39
CA LYS A 612 -13.70 8.68 -20.08
C LYS A 612 -12.81 9.75 -19.44
N ILE A 613 -12.58 9.63 -18.13
CA ILE A 613 -11.64 10.48 -17.39
C ILE A 613 -10.28 9.77 -17.30
N ARG A 614 -9.19 10.46 -17.64
CA ARG A 614 -7.83 9.90 -17.60
C ARG A 614 -6.81 10.84 -16.95
N PRO A 615 -6.29 10.50 -15.77
CA PRO A 615 -5.15 11.19 -15.21
C PRO A 615 -3.89 10.96 -16.04
N ILE A 616 -3.16 12.03 -16.29
CA ILE A 616 -1.81 12.00 -16.84
C ILE A 616 -0.86 11.86 -15.64
N PRO A 617 -0.15 10.73 -15.47
CA PRO A 617 0.71 10.49 -14.32
C PRO A 617 2.06 11.21 -14.48
N LYS A 618 1.98 12.53 -14.71
CA LYS A 618 3.10 13.44 -14.88
C LYS A 618 2.73 14.77 -14.24
N PRO A 619 3.63 15.40 -13.47
CA PRO A 619 3.35 16.73 -12.96
C PRO A 619 3.35 17.74 -14.10
N LEU A 620 2.23 18.46 -14.29
CA LEU A 620 2.08 19.45 -15.37
C LEU A 620 1.96 20.90 -14.88
N TYR A 621 1.88 21.12 -13.56
CA TYR A 621 1.79 22.45 -12.98
C TYR A 621 2.26 22.47 -11.54
N TRP A 622 2.59 23.69 -11.10
CA TRP A 622 2.73 24.06 -9.71
C TRP A 622 1.36 24.28 -9.08
N TYR A 623 1.07 23.55 -8.02
CA TYR A 623 -0.11 23.73 -7.18
C TYR A 623 0.26 24.48 -5.90
N ARG A 624 -0.27 25.69 -5.74
CA ARG A 624 0.03 26.54 -4.59
C ARG A 624 -0.89 26.21 -3.43
N SER A 625 -0.33 25.65 -2.36
CA SER A 625 -1.11 25.33 -1.16
C SER A 625 -0.94 26.42 -0.09
N LYS A 626 -2.04 27.09 0.28
CA LYS A 626 -2.09 28.04 1.40
C LYS A 626 -3.03 27.57 2.50
N SER A 627 -2.74 27.95 3.75
CA SER A 627 -3.57 27.60 4.92
C SER A 627 -4.98 28.18 4.86
N ASN A 628 -5.16 29.31 4.19
CA ASN A 628 -6.44 29.98 3.96
C ASN A 628 -7.11 29.60 2.62
N GLY A 629 -6.54 28.66 1.87
CA GLY A 629 -7.08 28.22 0.60
C GLY A 629 -8.47 27.60 0.73
N MET A 630 -9.29 27.73 -0.32
CA MET A 630 -10.70 27.33 -0.32
C MET A 630 -10.91 25.86 0.09
N PHE A 631 -10.02 24.97 -0.32
CA PHE A 631 -10.03 23.55 0.08
C PHE A 631 -9.87 23.32 1.59
N ARG A 632 -9.14 24.20 2.30
CA ARG A 632 -8.86 24.06 3.74
C ARG A 632 -9.85 24.77 4.65
N THR A 633 -10.60 25.74 4.11
CA THR A 633 -11.47 26.64 4.89
C THR A 633 -12.96 26.41 4.66
N SER A 634 -13.34 25.65 3.63
CA SER A 634 -14.75 25.32 3.33
C SER A 634 -15.30 24.17 4.18
N ASN A 635 -16.62 24.15 4.36
CA ASN A 635 -17.30 23.13 5.15
C ASN A 635 -17.35 21.80 4.38
N TRP A 636 -16.87 20.73 5.03
CA TRP A 636 -16.79 19.40 4.45
C TRP A 636 -18.14 18.74 4.14
N TYR A 637 -19.20 19.08 4.86
CA TYR A 637 -20.56 18.57 4.63
C TYR A 637 -21.17 19.25 3.40
N ASP A 638 -21.10 20.59 3.35
CA ASP A 638 -21.60 21.36 2.20
C ASP A 638 -20.87 20.98 0.90
N ASN A 639 -19.56 20.72 1.00
CA ASN A 639 -18.75 20.21 -0.11
C ASN A 639 -19.08 18.78 -0.59
N ARG A 640 -19.80 17.99 0.21
CA ARG A 640 -20.18 16.62 -0.16
C ARG A 640 -21.62 16.53 -0.68
N ARG A 641 -22.50 17.45 -0.28
CA ARG A 641 -23.91 17.41 -0.67
C ARG A 641 -24.12 17.34 -2.19
N PRO A 642 -23.46 18.18 -3.02
CA PRO A 642 -23.61 18.08 -4.47
C PRO A 642 -23.02 16.80 -5.08
N ILE A 643 -21.94 16.26 -4.50
CA ILE A 643 -21.40 14.95 -4.91
C ILE A 643 -22.45 13.87 -4.67
N VAL A 644 -23.02 13.81 -3.47
CA VAL A 644 -24.08 12.84 -3.13
C VAL A 644 -25.28 13.00 -4.07
N GLU A 645 -25.66 14.23 -4.41
CA GLU A 645 -26.75 14.48 -5.36
C GLU A 645 -26.44 13.99 -6.79
N ALA A 646 -25.21 14.19 -7.27
CA ALA A 646 -24.76 13.66 -8.56
C ALA A 646 -24.87 12.13 -8.60
N PHE A 647 -24.43 11.45 -7.54
CA PHE A 647 -24.55 9.98 -7.42
C PHE A 647 -25.98 9.50 -7.22
N ARG A 648 -26.84 10.28 -6.56
CA ARG A 648 -28.26 9.96 -6.35
C ARG A 648 -29.07 10.04 -7.66
N SER A 649 -28.71 10.98 -8.53
CA SER A 649 -29.41 11.25 -9.80
C SER A 649 -28.82 10.49 -10.99
N GLY A 650 -27.53 10.13 -10.93
CA GLY A 650 -26.84 9.36 -11.96
C GLY A 650 -27.06 7.85 -11.86
N ARG A 651 -26.67 7.12 -12.92
CA ARG A 651 -26.56 5.66 -12.87
C ARG A 651 -25.26 5.30 -12.15
N PHE A 652 -25.38 4.76 -10.95
CA PHE A 652 -24.24 4.40 -10.12
C PHE A 652 -24.12 2.87 -10.00
N ASP A 653 -23.21 2.30 -10.78
CA ASP A 653 -22.96 0.86 -10.80
C ASP A 653 -21.99 0.41 -9.68
N GLY A 654 -21.44 1.35 -8.90
CA GLY A 654 -20.50 1.09 -7.79
C GLY A 654 -21.17 0.87 -6.43
N ALA A 655 -22.49 0.74 -6.38
CA ALA A 655 -23.24 0.60 -5.14
C ALA A 655 -22.81 -0.64 -4.33
N GLU A 656 -22.47 -1.73 -5.03
CA GLU A 656 -21.99 -2.95 -4.40
C GLU A 656 -20.76 -2.70 -3.53
N GLN A 657 -19.69 -2.06 -4.04
CA GLN A 657 -18.48 -1.81 -3.25
C GLN A 657 -18.75 -0.88 -2.06
N VAL A 658 -19.67 0.09 -2.20
CA VAL A 658 -20.07 0.96 -1.08
C VAL A 658 -20.84 0.18 -0.03
N TYR A 659 -21.72 -0.75 -0.43
CA TYR A 659 -22.38 -1.65 0.51
C TYR A 659 -21.39 -2.57 1.20
N GLN A 660 -20.39 -3.11 0.50
CA GLN A 660 -19.34 -3.92 1.10
C GLN A 660 -18.58 -3.14 2.18
N LEU A 661 -18.17 -1.89 1.91
CA LEU A 661 -17.53 -1.02 2.91
C LEU A 661 -18.43 -0.81 4.13
N ALA A 662 -19.69 -0.44 3.89
CA ALA A 662 -20.64 -0.18 4.96
C ALA A 662 -20.89 -1.42 5.81
N ILE A 663 -21.07 -2.59 5.19
CA ILE A 663 -21.27 -3.86 5.90
C ILE A 663 -20.00 -4.20 6.68
N ALA A 664 -18.83 -4.24 6.05
CA ALA A 664 -17.57 -4.59 6.71
C ALA A 664 -17.25 -3.71 7.92
N GLN A 665 -17.48 -2.39 7.83
CA GLN A 665 -17.29 -1.46 8.94
C GLN A 665 -18.25 -1.71 10.12
N ASN A 666 -19.39 -2.36 9.87
CA ASN A 666 -20.40 -2.66 10.87
C ASN A 666 -20.44 -4.15 11.29
N THR A 667 -19.90 -5.09 10.51
CA THR A 667 -20.00 -6.55 10.77
C THR A 667 -18.75 -7.17 11.38
N ALA A 668 -17.59 -6.51 11.31
CA ALA A 668 -16.36 -7.04 11.92
C ALA A 668 -16.54 -7.37 13.42
N ARG A 669 -17.36 -6.59 14.12
CA ARG A 669 -17.69 -6.79 15.54
C ARG A 669 -18.80 -7.84 15.74
N PRO A 670 -19.93 -7.81 15.02
CA PRO A 670 -20.93 -8.88 15.03
C PRO A 670 -20.41 -10.28 14.70
N GLU A 671 -19.44 -10.44 13.81
CA GLU A 671 -18.85 -11.76 13.52
C GLU A 671 -18.07 -12.30 14.71
N ILE A 672 -17.27 -11.44 15.36
CA ILE A 672 -16.58 -11.78 16.61
C ILE A 672 -17.61 -12.05 17.73
N GLU A 673 -18.66 -11.25 17.83
CA GLU A 673 -19.74 -11.45 18.81
C GLU A 673 -20.51 -12.75 18.54
N SER A 674 -20.78 -13.12 17.29
CA SER A 674 -21.38 -14.41 16.92
C SER A 674 -20.44 -15.58 17.23
N ALA A 675 -19.14 -15.44 16.97
CA ALA A 675 -18.14 -16.43 17.39
C ALA A 675 -18.13 -16.59 18.93
N ARG A 676 -18.27 -15.49 19.67
CA ARG A 676 -18.40 -15.51 21.13
C ARG A 676 -19.72 -16.12 21.60
N GLU A 677 -20.83 -15.94 20.90
CA GLU A 677 -22.09 -16.63 21.21
C GLU A 677 -21.97 -18.15 21.03
N ASN A 678 -21.24 -18.58 19.99
CA ASN A 678 -20.92 -19.99 19.76
C ASN A 678 -19.99 -20.55 20.85
N LEU A 679 -19.08 -19.72 21.37
CA LEU A 679 -18.20 -20.02 22.51
C LEU A 679 -18.92 -19.73 23.83
N ARG A 680 -19.65 -20.72 24.38
CA ARG A 680 -20.39 -20.58 25.66
C ARG A 680 -19.65 -19.70 26.68
N TYR A 681 -20.29 -18.61 27.16
CA TYR A 681 -19.78 -17.71 28.20
C TYR A 681 -19.63 -18.43 29.56
N THR A 682 -18.68 -19.34 29.64
CA THR A 682 -18.36 -20.15 30.81
C THR A 682 -16.87 -19.99 31.11
N PRO A 683 -16.44 -20.16 32.38
CA PRO A 683 -15.04 -20.03 32.75
C PRO A 683 -14.08 -20.89 31.91
N ALA A 684 -14.54 -22.05 31.42
CA ALA A 684 -13.76 -22.96 30.59
C ALA A 684 -13.35 -22.36 29.22
N TYR A 685 -14.16 -21.45 28.65
CA TYR A 685 -13.88 -20.85 27.33
C TYR A 685 -13.28 -19.45 27.41
N ARG A 686 -12.93 -18.93 28.60
CA ARG A 686 -12.41 -17.56 28.77
C ARG A 686 -11.19 -17.27 27.86
N ARG A 687 -10.24 -18.20 27.77
CA ARG A 687 -9.05 -18.06 26.93
C ARG A 687 -9.36 -18.11 25.42
N TYR A 688 -10.38 -18.87 25.02
CA TYR A 688 -10.85 -18.87 23.62
C TYR A 688 -11.50 -17.53 23.25
N LEU A 689 -12.27 -16.93 24.17
CA LEU A 689 -12.86 -15.61 23.98
C LEU A 689 -11.77 -14.53 23.83
N GLU A 690 -10.71 -14.61 24.65
CA GLU A 690 -9.53 -13.73 24.56
C GLU A 690 -8.82 -13.85 23.20
N LEU A 691 -8.63 -15.09 22.69
CA LEU A 691 -8.04 -15.30 21.36
C LEU A 691 -8.78 -14.60 20.22
N CYS A 692 -10.09 -14.38 20.33
CA CYS A 692 -10.87 -13.74 19.28
C CYS A 692 -10.47 -12.26 19.09
N ASP A 693 -10.00 -11.60 20.15
CA ASP A 693 -9.60 -10.18 20.12
C ASP A 693 -8.14 -9.99 19.70
N LEU A 694 -7.31 -11.00 19.84
CA LEU A 694 -5.87 -10.92 19.54
C LEU A 694 -5.59 -11.02 18.03
N GLU A 695 -4.47 -10.45 17.61
CA GLU A 695 -3.93 -10.68 16.27
C GLU A 695 -3.40 -12.12 16.18
N PRO A 696 -3.84 -12.96 15.21
CA PRO A 696 -3.70 -14.42 15.29
C PRO A 696 -2.27 -14.96 15.50
N ASN A 697 -1.26 -14.25 14.98
CA ASN A 697 0.13 -14.70 15.08
C ASN A 697 0.98 -13.85 16.03
N SER A 698 0.34 -12.95 16.80
CA SER A 698 1.03 -12.17 17.85
C SER A 698 1.55 -13.09 18.95
N ASN A 699 2.60 -12.68 19.66
CA ASN A 699 3.14 -13.44 20.78
C ASN A 699 2.06 -13.77 21.81
N ALA A 700 1.24 -12.78 22.17
CA ALA A 700 0.08 -12.97 23.05
C ALA A 700 -0.91 -14.04 22.54
N ALA A 701 -1.22 -14.06 21.23
CA ALA A 701 -2.10 -15.07 20.67
C ALA A 701 -1.47 -16.47 20.72
N ILE A 702 -0.19 -16.59 20.39
CA ILE A 702 0.53 -17.87 20.44
C ILE A 702 0.64 -18.40 21.88
N GLU A 703 0.96 -17.54 22.85
CA GLU A 703 1.00 -17.89 24.28
C GLU A 703 -0.37 -18.33 24.79
N THR A 704 -1.43 -17.59 24.48
CA THR A 704 -2.79 -17.97 24.87
C THR A 704 -3.21 -19.28 24.21
N LEU A 705 -2.85 -19.51 22.94
CA LEU A 705 -3.13 -20.76 22.23
C LEU A 705 -2.38 -21.95 22.85
N ALA A 706 -1.10 -21.77 23.22
CA ALA A 706 -0.31 -22.79 23.90
C ALA A 706 -0.89 -23.11 25.29
N ALA A 707 -1.34 -22.10 26.03
CA ALA A 707 -1.98 -22.28 27.32
C ALA A 707 -3.32 -23.04 27.22
N ILE A 708 -4.08 -22.82 26.14
CA ILE A 708 -5.28 -23.61 25.83
C ILE A 708 -4.89 -25.07 25.53
N ALA A 709 -3.92 -25.29 24.64
CA ALA A 709 -3.47 -26.64 24.28
C ALA A 709 -2.99 -27.45 25.50
N ALA A 710 -2.20 -26.84 26.38
CA ALA A 710 -1.77 -27.46 27.63
C ALA A 710 -2.96 -27.83 28.53
N SER A 711 -3.94 -26.92 28.69
CA SER A 711 -5.14 -27.19 29.48
C SER A 711 -6.06 -28.27 28.88
N ALA A 712 -6.00 -28.45 27.56
CA ALA A 712 -6.72 -29.50 26.83
C ALA A 712 -5.97 -30.86 26.84
N GLY A 713 -4.92 -31.00 27.66
CA GLY A 713 -4.14 -32.24 27.75
C GLY A 713 -3.20 -32.48 26.57
N ARG A 714 -2.77 -31.42 25.88
CA ARG A 714 -1.87 -31.48 24.70
C ARG A 714 -0.57 -30.70 24.96
N PRO A 715 0.28 -31.13 25.91
CA PRO A 715 1.50 -30.42 26.30
C PRO A 715 2.55 -30.36 25.18
N ASP A 716 2.67 -31.39 24.33
CA ASP A 716 3.60 -31.39 23.18
C ASP A 716 3.25 -30.29 22.18
N THR A 717 1.95 -30.09 21.92
CA THR A 717 1.44 -29.02 21.04
C THR A 717 1.74 -27.65 21.62
N ALA A 718 1.59 -27.50 22.95
CA ALA A 718 1.91 -26.27 23.65
C ALA A 718 3.42 -25.96 23.58
N ALA A 719 4.27 -26.97 23.78
CA ALA A 719 5.72 -26.82 23.67
C ALA A 719 6.12 -26.39 22.25
N SER A 720 5.63 -27.07 21.22
CA SER A 720 5.99 -26.75 19.83
C SER A 720 5.54 -25.34 19.38
N LEU A 721 4.41 -24.85 19.90
CA LEU A 721 3.99 -23.45 19.69
C LEU A 721 4.97 -22.44 20.31
N LEU A 722 5.56 -22.78 21.45
CA LEU A 722 6.49 -21.94 22.22
C LEU A 722 7.96 -22.12 21.81
N GLU A 723 8.29 -23.18 21.07
CA GLU A 723 9.63 -23.48 20.52
C GLU A 723 10.08 -22.53 19.39
N ARG A 724 9.48 -21.35 19.25
CA ARG A 724 9.95 -20.36 18.27
C ARG A 724 11.38 -19.91 18.63
N ASP A 725 12.24 -19.90 17.61
CA ASP A 725 13.60 -19.38 17.61
C ASP A 725 13.81 -18.21 18.57
N VAL A 726 14.60 -18.47 19.60
CA VAL A 726 15.22 -17.50 20.53
C VAL A 726 16.13 -16.50 19.77
N ALA A 727 16.24 -16.59 18.44
CA ALA A 727 16.99 -15.67 17.60
C ALA A 727 16.20 -14.44 17.10
N LYS A 728 14.90 -14.32 17.37
CA LYS A 728 14.11 -13.07 17.10
C LYS A 728 13.19 -12.64 18.25
N ALA A 729 13.35 -13.23 19.44
CA ALA A 729 12.58 -12.91 20.64
C ALA A 729 13.04 -11.62 21.33
N ASP A 730 13.26 -10.55 20.56
CA ASP A 730 13.41 -9.19 21.10
C ASP A 730 12.83 -8.15 20.13
N GLN A 731 11.60 -8.40 19.65
CA GLN A 731 10.75 -7.36 19.05
C GLN A 731 9.28 -7.62 19.39
N ASP A 732 8.95 -7.49 20.67
CA ASP A 732 7.63 -6.95 21.04
C ASP A 732 7.84 -5.60 21.74
N PRO A 733 8.02 -4.49 20.99
CA PRO A 733 8.24 -3.20 21.60
C PRO A 733 6.90 -2.46 21.74
N ALA A 734 5.91 -3.04 22.41
CA ALA A 734 4.80 -2.24 22.92
C ALA A 734 4.00 -3.01 23.99
N GLY A 735 4.24 -2.70 25.26
CA GLY A 735 3.28 -2.96 26.32
C GLY A 735 1.95 -2.26 26.01
N ARG A 736 1.03 -2.96 25.33
CA ARG A 736 -0.33 -2.49 25.00
C ARG A 736 -1.36 -3.05 25.99
N ALA A 737 -1.09 -2.93 27.28
CA ALA A 737 -2.01 -3.40 28.31
C ALA A 737 -2.78 -2.27 29.03
N ASP A 738 -2.40 -0.99 28.88
CA ASP A 738 -2.87 0.09 29.76
C ASP A 738 -3.26 1.40 29.07
N GLY A 739 -3.50 1.40 27.75
CA GLY A 739 -3.80 2.64 27.01
C GLY A 739 -2.60 3.60 26.91
N SER A 740 -1.40 3.12 27.27
CA SER A 740 -0.13 3.79 27.05
C SER A 740 0.65 3.17 25.88
N TYR A 741 1.54 3.95 25.27
CA TYR A 741 2.38 3.53 24.15
C TYR A 741 3.79 4.11 24.35
N THR A 742 4.76 3.23 24.63
CA THR A 742 6.16 3.63 24.69
C THR A 742 6.75 3.75 23.29
N LEU A 743 7.41 4.89 23.01
CA LEU A 743 8.11 5.10 21.75
C LEU A 743 9.26 4.11 21.61
N THR A 744 9.25 3.35 20.52
CA THR A 744 10.25 2.33 20.21
C THR A 744 11.57 2.94 19.77
N TYR A 745 12.67 2.18 19.79
CA TYR A 745 13.95 2.65 19.22
C TYR A 745 13.81 3.15 17.78
N GLN A 746 12.97 2.51 16.95
CA GLN A 746 12.70 2.96 15.58
C GLN A 746 12.05 4.35 15.52
N ALA A 747 11.23 4.71 16.50
CA ALA A 747 10.69 6.06 16.65
C ALA A 747 11.78 7.03 17.15
N LEU A 748 12.57 6.62 18.14
CA LEU A 748 13.60 7.46 18.75
C LEU A 748 14.77 7.76 17.81
N ARG A 749 15.19 6.83 16.95
CA ARG A 749 16.32 7.02 16.02
C ARG A 749 16.09 8.11 14.98
N ASN A 750 14.83 8.51 14.77
CA ASN A 750 14.45 9.62 13.91
C ASN A 750 14.57 10.99 14.61
N ALA A 751 15.08 11.04 15.84
CA ALA A 751 15.31 12.29 16.55
C ALA A 751 16.25 13.20 15.75
N ARG A 752 15.82 14.45 15.53
CA ARG A 752 16.60 15.46 14.84
C ARG A 752 16.97 16.58 15.80
N LEU A 753 18.26 16.90 15.88
CA LEU A 753 18.74 18.04 16.65
C LEU A 753 18.23 19.34 16.00
N LEU A 754 17.58 20.20 16.79
CA LEU A 754 17.04 21.48 16.34
C LEU A 754 17.95 22.67 16.66
N THR A 755 18.90 22.50 17.58
CA THR A 755 19.84 23.54 17.99
C THR A 755 21.17 23.38 17.27
N GLN A 756 21.64 24.42 16.59
CA GLN A 756 22.97 24.46 15.99
C GLN A 756 23.97 25.01 17.02
N ARG A 757 24.77 24.13 17.62
CA ARG A 757 25.82 24.48 18.59
C ARG A 757 27.09 23.71 18.24
N ILE A 758 28.24 24.38 18.32
CA ILE A 758 29.54 23.75 18.06
C ILE A 758 29.97 22.99 19.32
N SER A 759 30.21 21.69 19.20
CA SER A 759 30.68 20.86 20.32
C SER A 759 31.60 19.76 19.81
N ASP A 760 32.68 19.47 20.56
CA ASP A 760 33.64 18.40 20.23
C ASP A 760 33.02 17.00 20.30
N LEU A 761 31.90 16.86 21.00
CA LEU A 761 31.17 15.60 21.14
C LEU A 761 29.71 15.77 20.66
N PRO A 762 29.08 14.73 20.09
CA PRO A 762 27.71 14.82 19.55
C PRO A 762 26.68 15.27 20.59
N LEU A 763 25.89 16.30 20.26
CA LEU A 763 24.90 16.88 21.18
C LEU A 763 23.62 16.06 21.31
N LEU A 764 23.35 15.19 20.34
CA LEU A 764 22.23 14.25 20.31
C LEU A 764 22.79 12.87 19.97
N LEU A 765 22.46 11.89 20.80
CA LEU A 765 22.69 10.47 20.56
C LEU A 765 21.40 9.71 20.85
N VAL A 766 21.20 8.59 20.17
CA VAL A 766 20.07 7.67 20.43
C VAL A 766 20.65 6.27 20.60
N ALA A 767 20.44 5.65 21.75
CA ALA A 767 20.95 4.30 22.00
C ALA A 767 19.92 3.25 21.58
N PRO A 768 20.38 2.11 21.02
CA PRO A 768 19.56 0.91 20.90
C PRO A 768 19.20 0.35 22.29
N ASP A 769 18.25 -0.59 22.33
CA ASP A 769 17.92 -1.46 23.47
C ASP A 769 17.55 -0.72 24.78
N ASP A 770 16.40 -0.02 24.80
CA ASP A 770 15.88 0.74 25.97
C ASP A 770 16.80 1.84 26.54
N GLY A 771 17.87 2.21 25.82
CA GLY A 771 18.83 3.23 26.24
C GLY A 771 18.33 4.68 26.17
N GLY A 772 17.39 4.97 25.26
CA GLY A 772 16.70 6.26 25.14
C GLY A 772 17.44 7.33 24.31
N ILE A 773 17.03 8.59 24.48
CA ILE A 773 17.65 9.76 23.84
C ILE A 773 18.63 10.41 24.83
N PHE A 774 19.85 10.67 24.38
CA PHE A 774 20.83 11.46 25.13
C PHE A 774 20.97 12.83 24.49
N LEU A 775 20.81 13.86 25.31
CA LEU A 775 21.16 15.23 24.95
C LEU A 775 22.31 15.70 25.83
N ARG A 776 23.28 16.39 25.23
CA ARG A 776 24.32 17.08 25.99
C ARG A 776 23.94 18.55 26.16
N PRO A 777 23.68 19.06 27.38
CA PRO A 777 23.45 20.48 27.59
C PRO A 777 24.69 21.30 27.21
N HIS A 778 24.46 22.50 26.70
CA HIS A 778 25.51 23.38 26.18
C HIS A 778 25.59 24.67 27.00
N VAL A 779 26.79 25.26 27.08
CA VAL A 779 27.03 26.48 27.88
C VAL A 779 26.32 27.72 27.31
N GLU A 780 26.08 27.73 26.00
CA GLU A 780 25.44 28.85 25.29
C GLU A 780 23.90 28.82 25.29
N GLY A 781 23.29 27.80 25.91
CA GLY A 781 21.83 27.70 26.00
C GLY A 781 21.29 26.28 25.84
N PRO A 782 19.97 26.15 25.65
CA PRO A 782 19.33 24.85 25.57
C PRO A 782 19.77 24.07 24.33
N VAL A 783 19.83 22.75 24.49
CA VAL A 783 20.02 21.77 23.42
C VAL A 783 18.73 21.00 23.26
N VAL A 784 18.23 20.94 22.03
CA VAL A 784 16.87 20.49 21.77
C VAL A 784 16.82 19.55 20.58
N ALA A 785 16.03 18.49 20.70
CA ALA A 785 15.75 17.57 19.61
C ALA A 785 14.24 17.37 19.43
N SER A 786 13.86 17.06 18.19
CA SER A 786 12.48 16.75 17.80
C SER A 786 12.34 15.30 17.37
N LEU A 787 11.25 14.69 17.80
CA LEU A 787 10.72 13.45 17.28
C LEU A 787 9.48 13.76 16.47
N ASP A 788 9.68 13.96 15.16
CA ASP A 788 8.63 14.46 14.28
C ASP A 788 7.54 13.41 14.06
N HIS A 789 6.28 13.85 14.17
CA HIS A 789 5.07 13.02 14.05
C HIS A 789 4.93 11.86 15.08
N GLN A 790 5.77 11.81 16.11
CA GLN A 790 5.77 10.68 17.06
C GLN A 790 4.70 10.78 18.15
N PHE A 791 4.04 11.94 18.31
CA PHE A 791 2.85 12.04 19.15
C PHE A 791 1.62 11.73 18.30
N LEU A 792 1.14 10.49 18.37
CA LEU A 792 0.07 10.00 17.52
C LEU A 792 -1.28 10.66 17.85
N PRO A 793 -2.22 10.74 16.87
CA PRO A 793 -3.59 11.13 17.14
C PRO A 793 -4.20 10.26 18.26
N PHE A 794 -5.20 10.78 18.95
CA PHE A 794 -5.94 10.11 20.03
C PHE A 794 -5.29 10.05 21.41
N PHE A 795 -3.96 10.21 21.56
CA PHE A 795 -3.32 10.28 22.89
C PHE A 795 -3.60 11.61 23.62
N ARG A 796 -3.63 11.56 24.96
CA ARG A 796 -3.90 12.70 25.86
C ARG A 796 -2.64 13.37 26.39
N GLY A 797 -1.50 12.68 26.39
CA GLY A 797 -0.23 13.29 26.75
C GLY A 797 0.92 12.33 26.61
N ILE A 798 2.11 12.78 27.01
CA ILE A 798 3.34 12.00 26.99
C ILE A 798 4.11 12.21 28.29
N GLU A 799 4.64 11.11 28.82
CA GLU A 799 5.49 11.06 29.99
C GLU A 799 6.90 10.63 29.57
N ALA A 800 7.92 11.32 30.06
CA ALA A 800 9.32 10.97 29.89
C ALA A 800 9.95 10.61 31.25
N THR A 801 10.74 9.53 31.28
CA THR A 801 11.63 9.23 32.40
C THR A 801 13.00 9.81 32.10
N VAL A 802 13.47 10.74 32.94
CA VAL A 802 14.76 11.42 32.76
C VAL A 802 15.74 11.15 33.89
N GLU A 803 17.03 11.22 33.57
CA GLU A 803 18.11 10.90 34.49
C GLU A 803 19.37 11.71 34.16
N VAL A 804 20.14 12.05 35.19
CA VAL A 804 21.51 12.56 35.07
C VAL A 804 22.46 11.47 35.56
N ALA A 805 23.04 10.70 34.62
CA ALA A 805 23.88 9.54 34.94
C ALA A 805 25.38 9.87 34.94
N HIS A 806 25.78 10.88 35.72
CA HIS A 806 27.20 11.21 35.94
C HIS A 806 27.39 11.81 37.33
N ALA A 807 28.35 11.28 38.09
CA ALA A 807 28.59 11.64 39.50
C ALA A 807 28.90 13.14 39.65
N ASP A 808 29.79 13.65 38.79
CA ASP A 808 30.21 15.05 38.79
C ASP A 808 29.34 15.93 37.90
N ALA A 809 28.13 15.54 37.50
CA ALA A 809 27.29 16.42 36.68
C ALA A 809 26.81 17.65 37.47
N PRO A 810 26.73 18.85 36.88
CA PRO A 810 25.95 19.94 37.45
C PRO A 810 24.43 19.62 37.40
N ALA A 811 23.61 20.46 38.00
CA ALA A 811 22.16 20.32 37.89
C ALA A 811 21.69 20.63 36.45
N ILE A 812 20.78 19.81 35.92
CA ILE A 812 20.28 19.93 34.54
C ILE A 812 18.79 20.18 34.58
N ASP A 813 18.35 21.18 33.83
CA ASP A 813 16.94 21.41 33.55
C ASP A 813 16.54 20.55 32.34
N PHE A 814 15.47 19.77 32.51
CA PHE A 814 14.85 18.99 31.44
C PHE A 814 13.48 19.56 31.10
N ALA A 815 13.07 19.46 29.84
CA ALA A 815 11.71 19.80 29.43
C ALA A 815 11.20 18.94 28.27
N LEU A 816 9.87 18.82 28.21
CA LEU A 816 9.10 18.09 27.20
C LEU A 816 8.03 19.02 26.63
N ALA A 817 7.89 19.06 25.30
CA ALA A 817 6.87 19.88 24.64
C ALA A 817 6.21 19.15 23.47
N LEU A 818 5.00 19.60 23.12
CA LEU A 818 4.27 19.15 21.94
C LEU A 818 4.06 20.32 21.00
N VAL A 819 4.42 20.15 19.71
CA VAL A 819 4.29 21.19 18.67
C VAL A 819 3.74 20.62 17.38
N ARG A 820 3.29 21.48 16.47
CA ARG A 820 2.98 21.01 15.12
C ARG A 820 4.26 20.64 14.38
N PRO A 821 4.26 19.62 13.51
CA PRO A 821 5.47 19.20 12.79
C PRO A 821 6.10 20.28 11.90
N ASP A 822 5.31 21.24 11.44
CA ASP A 822 5.72 22.39 10.63
C ASP A 822 6.10 23.63 11.46
N GLN A 823 6.03 23.55 12.78
CA GLN A 823 6.22 24.70 13.66
C GLN A 823 7.70 24.97 13.92
N ILE A 824 8.18 26.12 13.44
CA ILE A 824 9.50 26.65 13.78
C ILE A 824 9.44 27.25 15.17
N ILE A 825 10.40 26.89 16.03
CA ILE A 825 10.52 27.38 17.41
C ILE A 825 11.77 28.25 17.50
N ASP A 826 11.61 29.48 17.98
CA ASP A 826 12.71 30.37 18.36
C ASP A 826 13.15 30.06 19.80
N TRP A 827 14.34 29.47 19.94
CA TRP A 827 14.92 29.03 21.21
C TRP A 827 15.44 30.16 22.10
N HIS A 828 15.49 31.39 21.58
CA HIS A 828 15.86 32.59 22.35
C HIS A 828 14.65 33.21 23.07
N GLN A 829 13.44 32.80 22.70
CA GLN A 829 12.19 33.24 23.31
C GLN A 829 11.58 32.14 24.19
N ASP A 830 10.58 32.49 25.00
CA ASP A 830 9.92 31.53 25.88
C ASP A 830 9.21 30.44 25.08
N ILE A 831 9.73 29.21 25.16
CA ILE A 831 9.21 28.03 24.48
C ILE A 831 7.77 27.70 24.88
N ALA A 832 7.34 28.09 26.10
CA ALA A 832 5.98 27.85 26.57
C ALA A 832 4.94 28.58 25.71
N THR A 833 5.30 29.75 25.15
CA THR A 833 4.41 30.55 24.30
C THR A 833 4.34 30.06 22.85
N GLN A 834 5.29 29.21 22.45
CA GLN A 834 5.46 28.70 21.10
C GLN A 834 5.07 27.23 20.97
N THR A 835 4.54 26.60 22.01
CA THR A 835 4.22 25.17 22.03
C THR A 835 2.73 24.93 22.28
N ILE A 836 2.20 23.80 21.80
CA ILE A 836 0.81 23.40 22.07
C ILE A 836 0.66 22.99 23.53
N ALA A 837 1.66 22.32 24.07
CA ALA A 837 1.77 21.98 25.48
C ALA A 837 3.25 21.89 25.86
N PHE A 838 3.56 22.29 27.10
CA PHE A 838 4.92 22.32 27.64
C PHE A 838 4.90 21.84 29.08
N SER A 839 5.86 20.99 29.45
CA SER A 839 5.98 20.48 30.83
C SER A 839 6.47 21.53 31.83
N GLY A 840 7.03 22.65 31.35
CA GLY A 840 7.93 23.47 32.16
C GLY A 840 9.33 22.87 32.22
N TRP A 841 10.30 23.66 32.70
CA TRP A 841 11.64 23.17 33.01
C TRP A 841 11.65 22.52 34.39
N ALA A 842 12.11 21.28 34.48
CA ALA A 842 12.32 20.58 35.75
C ALA A 842 13.81 20.40 36.01
N THR A 843 14.29 20.98 37.12
CA THR A 843 15.68 20.85 37.55
C THR A 843 15.92 19.50 38.22
N VAL A 844 16.76 18.66 37.64
CA VAL A 844 17.21 17.39 38.22
C VAL A 844 18.57 17.59 38.90
N ARG A 845 18.61 17.38 40.23
CA ARG A 845 19.83 17.51 41.05
C ARG A 845 20.40 16.15 41.43
N ASP A 846 19.53 15.18 41.70
CA ASP A 846 19.87 13.85 42.19
C ASP A 846 20.50 13.01 41.07
N LYS A 847 21.69 12.45 41.35
CA LYS A 847 22.47 11.69 40.36
C LYS A 847 21.99 10.25 40.32
N PHE A 848 21.94 9.67 39.12
CA PHE A 848 21.48 8.30 38.87
C PHE A 848 20.03 8.01 39.34
N ALA A 849 19.30 9.05 39.75
CA ALA A 849 17.89 8.97 40.12
C ALA A 849 17.02 9.23 38.89
N ARG A 850 15.94 8.46 38.78
CA ARG A 850 14.96 8.60 37.69
C ARG A 850 13.85 9.56 38.10
N HIS A 851 13.66 10.60 37.30
CA HIS A 851 12.59 11.59 37.48
C HIS A 851 11.58 11.48 36.35
N ARG A 852 10.32 11.84 36.61
CA ARG A 852 9.25 11.83 35.60
C ARG A 852 8.90 13.25 35.17
N LEU A 853 8.80 13.44 33.86
CA LEU A 853 8.30 14.65 33.22
C LEU A 853 7.05 14.31 32.44
N LYS A 854 5.98 15.06 32.62
CA LYS A 854 4.70 14.78 31.96
C LYS A 854 4.17 16.04 31.30
N VAL A 855 3.66 15.90 30.09
CA VAL A 855 2.91 16.95 29.39
C VAL A 855 1.60 16.38 28.88
N ALA A 856 0.50 17.09 29.08
CA ALA A 856 -0.84 16.67 28.69
C ALA A 856 -1.53 17.72 27.84
N LEU A 857 -2.38 17.27 26.92
CA LEU A 857 -3.21 18.10 26.06
C LEU A 857 -4.58 18.32 26.70
N ARG A 858 -5.01 19.58 26.73
CA ARG A 858 -6.37 19.95 27.16
C ARG A 858 -7.45 19.30 26.28
N ALA A 859 -7.18 19.11 24.99
CA ALA A 859 -8.07 18.46 24.03
C ALA A 859 -7.29 17.55 23.06
N ARG A 860 -7.87 16.38 22.72
CA ARG A 860 -7.31 15.47 21.72
C ARG A 860 -7.17 16.16 20.37
N ARG A 861 -6.07 15.87 19.66
CA ARG A 861 -5.82 16.38 18.30
C ARG A 861 -6.02 15.26 17.29
N ARG A 862 -6.55 15.63 16.12
CA ARG A 862 -6.78 14.72 14.98
C ARG A 862 -5.55 14.58 14.07
N ILE A 863 -4.49 15.34 14.35
CA ILE A 863 -3.23 15.32 13.61
C ILE A 863 -2.11 14.85 14.55
N PRO A 864 -1.10 14.14 14.04
CA PRO A 864 0.09 13.83 14.82
C PRO A 864 0.86 15.12 15.14
N LEU A 865 1.47 15.16 16.31
CA LEU A 865 2.33 16.27 16.77
C LEU A 865 3.79 15.79 16.85
N SER A 866 4.73 16.74 16.83
CA SER A 866 6.12 16.46 17.16
C SER A 866 6.33 16.51 18.66
N VAL A 867 7.13 15.58 19.19
CA VAL A 867 7.59 15.59 20.58
C VAL A 867 8.94 16.29 20.65
N ILE A 868 9.02 17.35 21.45
CA ILE A 868 10.26 18.09 21.68
C ILE A 868 10.85 17.68 23.02
N VAL A 869 12.11 17.28 23.02
CA VAL A 869 12.92 17.01 24.22
C VAL A 869 14.04 18.03 24.32
N ALA A 870 14.16 18.69 25.47
CA ALA A 870 15.09 19.80 25.65
C ALA A 870 15.84 19.70 26.98
N VAL A 871 17.11 20.11 26.97
CA VAL A 871 17.97 20.18 28.17
C VAL A 871 18.78 21.46 28.20
N ARG A 872 19.06 21.96 29.40
CA ARG A 872 20.04 23.05 29.62
C ARG A 872 20.67 22.90 31.01
N PHE A 873 21.79 23.57 31.25
CA PHE A 873 22.31 23.68 32.61
C PHE A 873 21.37 24.54 33.46
N ALA A 874 21.05 24.09 34.67
CA ALA A 874 20.24 24.84 35.63
C ALA A 874 21.05 25.94 36.37
N GLY A 875 22.35 26.03 36.08
CA GLY A 875 23.31 26.94 36.70
C GLY A 875 24.64 26.90 35.94
N THR A 876 25.74 27.32 36.58
CA THR A 876 27.05 27.38 35.91
C THR A 876 27.57 25.98 35.55
N PRO A 877 27.96 25.73 34.29
CA PRO A 877 28.62 24.49 33.89
C PRO A 877 29.94 24.29 34.65
N ASN A 878 30.28 23.05 35.00
CA ASN A 878 31.50 22.73 35.74
C ASN A 878 32.66 22.23 34.84
N GLY A 879 32.53 22.40 33.52
CA GLY A 879 33.57 22.07 32.55
C GLY A 879 33.61 20.60 32.09
N PHE A 880 32.81 19.70 32.68
CA PHE A 880 32.74 18.30 32.26
C PHE A 880 31.60 18.05 31.25
N PRO A 881 31.84 17.26 30.18
CA PRO A 881 30.80 16.87 29.25
C PRO A 881 29.77 16.00 29.98
N THR A 882 28.59 16.56 30.21
CA THR A 882 27.52 15.91 30.95
C THR A 882 26.46 15.41 29.98
N ASN A 883 25.96 14.19 30.14
CA ASN A 883 24.83 13.69 29.33
C ASN A 883 23.54 13.75 30.17
N ALA A 884 22.46 14.16 29.51
CA ALA A 884 21.12 14.21 30.05
C ALA A 884 20.26 13.18 29.31
N PHE A 885 19.65 12.26 30.04
CA PHE A 885 19.08 11.04 29.49
C PHE A 885 17.56 11.13 29.51
N PHE A 886 16.91 10.85 28.39
CA PHE A 886 15.48 10.55 28.28
C PHE A 886 15.34 9.05 28.03
N ARG A 887 15.25 8.28 29.12
CA ARG A 887 15.30 6.81 29.11
C ARG A 887 14.08 6.19 28.46
N LYS A 888 12.90 6.74 28.74
CA LYS A 888 11.62 6.21 28.26
C LYS A 888 10.68 7.35 27.92
N LEU A 889 10.02 7.29 26.78
CA LEU A 889 8.97 8.22 26.39
C LEU A 889 7.69 7.42 26.14
N THR A 890 6.65 7.68 26.93
CA THR A 890 5.40 6.92 26.91
C THR A 890 4.24 7.87 26.66
N LEU A 891 3.55 7.70 25.53
CA LEU A 891 2.26 8.33 25.27
C LEU A 891 1.21 7.70 26.17
N PHE A 892 0.24 8.46 26.67
CA PHE A 892 -0.87 7.95 27.47
C PHE A 892 -2.19 8.60 27.04
N ASN A 893 -3.30 7.90 27.24
CA ASN A 893 -4.63 8.33 26.81
C ASN A 893 -5.59 8.72 27.97
N ASP A 894 -5.06 8.76 29.20
CA ASP A 894 -5.76 8.69 30.49
C ASP A 894 -6.30 7.30 30.84
#